data_AF-A0A2P1G4K3-F1
#
_entry.id   AF-A0A2P1G4K3-F1
#
_cell.length_a   1.000
_cell.length_b   1.000
_cell.length_c   1.000
_cell.angle_alpha   90.00
_cell.angle_beta   90.00
_cell.angle_gamma   90.00
#
_symmetry.space_group_name_H-M   'P 1'
#
loop_
_entity.id
_entity.type
_entity.pdbx_description
1 polymer ?
#
loop_
_entity_poly.entity_id
_entity_poly.type
_entity_poly.pdbx_seq_one_letter_code
_entity_poly.pdbx_strand_id
1 'polypeptide(L)'
;MGGNIMKMRRILSFVLAFVLVASTINVGFAQGEVKTNKDKIDYLVEKGYVLGDAKGLRLNDSITREEFAVMLTKVLNKENAAKAAMNVPSAFKDMAADRWSNGFVNIASELKIIAGYSDGTFRPRKNVSYQEAIKMLAVAAGGTDIKPATQGEWAAPFISYAANKGILNGLSDLKYKDQATRENVFVMIYNYLNGVKEAELSKLTAIVTKTNANSNLSEKQAEIVVLKSSLDGFKEGNSYIVDLKDGMDPMDIVGRVYDLDIDEKNMIKSFRDSAIAQTEIAPINIKGLRLYVGDATKDSTVLEDKAALTEQKFRGAAVNGKYFDLFTDFAKEINYKADFAYVTSVNAKVVYIKAYTFNDIMPVFSYDNGAVKAIDDESAAIVKRNLKKAYLYDNGKLMPMDLAKLEKYDVLHFYSSDEAIVVKNKVEGQGARYKLSKGGAYINLADKDYKLSDEKSRRAVATVDDKAFSQVNAANYNDEVKLLVNEKVNLALDIFGNVQVIYGKLSFDEDVFMIDRVTTNAVALIDRNGKEIRVQDSLDLRIYREGKEIRLSELNNQDIVYTIYNKDAVQKIFVLNGLKDYDKSFMPLDKDGKTYKVFAPTKSVKRSTIYVAGKEVNLLDNTVLYNLVQVGKNYKVETISLDEVKNAGFDKTVTAYVFTVKDLKDKNVTKYDSFHGADNAPVAIVFKNVEKKKVVDKEDIIELRSAYDAKIDKSFEGYDKTQTLRVYETNGEKFENCKAGDIVKLSLDKDGKVLRLDKLITDLSEEYTVQNVLYDAGGSEKLVLKDSKGKELSVFANDKRVVFGRNYAKDSVIKIALNDNGEAAVISVIK
;
A
#
# COMPACT_ATOMS: atom_id res chain seq x y z
N MET A 1 -87.40 63.06 3.33
CA MET A 1 -85.93 63.12 3.51
C MET A 1 -85.56 62.59 4.88
N GLY A 2 -84.59 61.67 4.95
CA GLY A 2 -83.68 61.53 6.09
C GLY A 2 -84.11 60.62 7.23
N GLY A 3 -84.06 59.30 7.03
CA GLY A 3 -84.01 58.33 8.12
C GLY A 3 -82.62 58.24 8.77
N ASN A 4 -82.60 57.63 9.97
CA ASN A 4 -81.45 57.19 10.77
C ASN A 4 -80.81 58.15 11.79
N ILE A 5 -81.61 58.67 12.73
CA ILE A 5 -81.12 59.07 14.06
C ILE A 5 -81.20 57.84 15.00
N MET A 6 -80.39 56.82 14.74
CA MET A 6 -80.16 55.72 15.69
C MET A 6 -78.85 54.99 15.41
N LYS A 7 -77.73 55.72 15.30
CA LYS A 7 -76.40 55.11 15.12
C LYS A 7 -75.26 55.96 15.72
N MET A 8 -75.42 56.54 16.91
CA MET A 8 -74.31 57.28 17.55
C MET A 8 -74.30 57.32 19.09
N ARG A 9 -74.95 56.38 19.79
CA ARG A 9 -74.88 56.26 21.26
C ARG A 9 -74.19 54.99 21.79
N ARG A 10 -73.69 54.10 20.92
CA ARG A 10 -72.90 52.91 21.31
C ARG A 10 -71.39 53.05 21.11
N ILE A 11 -70.92 54.12 20.46
CA ILE A 11 -69.50 54.28 20.12
C ILE A 11 -68.74 55.09 21.19
N LEU A 12 -69.38 56.05 21.88
CA LEU A 12 -68.69 56.85 22.92
C LEU A 12 -68.44 56.10 24.24
N SER A 13 -69.26 55.12 24.62
CA SER A 13 -69.03 54.36 25.86
C SER A 13 -67.94 53.29 25.74
N PHE A 14 -67.59 52.85 24.53
CA PHE A 14 -66.49 51.90 24.31
C PHE A 14 -65.12 52.57 24.32
N VAL A 15 -65.01 53.83 23.90
CA VAL A 15 -63.73 54.56 23.87
C VAL A 15 -63.27 54.95 25.28
N LEU A 16 -64.19 55.29 26.19
CA LEU A 16 -63.83 55.67 27.56
C LEU A 16 -63.49 54.45 28.45
N ALA A 17 -64.06 53.27 28.17
CA ALA A 17 -63.70 52.03 28.84
C ALA A 17 -62.31 51.51 28.40
N PHE A 18 -61.87 51.84 27.19
CA PHE A 18 -60.53 51.45 26.69
C PHE A 18 -59.40 52.31 27.26
N VAL A 19 -59.69 53.57 27.63
CA VAL A 19 -58.68 54.48 28.21
C VAL A 19 -58.48 54.23 29.72
N LEU A 20 -59.47 53.67 30.42
CA LEU A 20 -59.37 53.36 31.86
C LEU A 20 -58.78 51.97 32.18
N VAL A 21 -58.62 51.08 31.19
CA VAL A 21 -57.88 49.81 31.35
C VAL A 21 -56.39 49.96 30.99
N ALA A 22 -56.00 51.11 30.43
CA ALA A 22 -54.63 51.39 30.00
C ALA A 22 -53.70 51.93 31.10
N SER A 23 -54.16 52.11 32.35
CA SER A 23 -53.35 52.71 33.44
C SER A 23 -52.79 51.74 34.48
N THR A 24 -52.90 50.43 34.29
CA THR A 24 -52.16 49.45 35.11
C THR A 24 -51.64 48.29 34.27
N ILE A 25 -50.66 48.56 33.41
CA ILE A 25 -49.75 47.52 32.96
C ILE A 25 -48.38 47.91 33.48
N ASN A 26 -47.93 47.24 34.54
CA ASN A 26 -46.52 47.16 34.84
C ASN A 26 -45.83 46.68 33.56
N VAL A 27 -45.06 47.56 32.92
CA VAL A 27 -44.14 47.15 31.87
C VAL A 27 -42.98 46.44 32.57
N GLY A 28 -43.25 45.19 32.97
CA GLY A 28 -42.17 44.23 33.13
C GLY A 28 -41.59 44.01 31.75
N PHE A 29 -40.32 44.32 31.57
CA PHE A 29 -39.56 43.92 30.39
C PHE A 29 -39.70 42.40 30.25
N ALA A 30 -40.53 41.96 29.30
CA ALA A 30 -40.63 40.55 28.95
C ALA A 30 -39.33 40.17 28.25
N GLN A 31 -38.48 39.46 28.99
CA GLN A 31 -37.45 38.57 28.47
C GLN A 31 -38.08 37.74 27.33
N GLY A 32 -37.48 37.73 26.13
CA GLY A 32 -38.04 37.05 24.97
C GLY A 32 -38.43 35.60 25.27
N GLU A 33 -39.70 35.23 25.02
CA GLU A 33 -40.22 33.90 25.34
C GLU A 33 -39.50 32.81 24.54
N VAL A 34 -38.92 31.83 25.24
CA VAL A 34 -38.35 30.61 24.64
C VAL A 34 -39.50 29.76 24.08
N LYS A 35 -39.52 29.56 22.75
CA LYS A 35 -40.54 28.69 22.11
C LYS A 35 -40.45 27.25 22.61
N THR A 36 -41.57 26.72 23.08
CA THR A 36 -41.68 25.33 23.53
C THR A 36 -41.67 24.36 22.35
N ASN A 37 -41.41 23.07 22.58
CA ASN A 37 -41.51 22.03 21.53
C ASN A 37 -42.90 22.00 20.89
N LYS A 38 -43.95 22.25 21.68
CA LYS A 38 -45.32 22.36 21.20
C LYS A 38 -45.46 23.49 20.17
N ASP A 39 -44.91 24.67 20.44
CA ASP A 39 -44.99 25.82 19.52
C ASP A 39 -44.25 25.55 18.20
N LYS A 40 -43.12 24.84 18.28
CA LYS A 40 -42.36 24.42 17.09
C LYS A 40 -43.16 23.46 16.21
N ILE A 41 -43.84 22.50 16.83
CA ILE A 41 -44.65 21.50 16.13
C ILE A 41 -45.90 22.15 15.55
N ASP A 42 -46.58 23.02 16.30
CA ASP A 42 -47.76 23.76 15.83
C ASP A 42 -47.43 24.59 14.57
N TYR A 43 -46.25 25.22 14.53
CA TYR A 43 -45.76 25.93 13.34
C TYR A 43 -45.63 25.00 12.11
N LEU A 44 -45.08 23.80 12.28
CA LEU A 44 -44.91 22.86 11.17
C LEU A 44 -46.25 22.34 10.64
N VAL A 45 -47.23 22.20 11.53
CA VAL A 45 -48.61 21.85 11.18
C VAL A 45 -49.27 23.00 10.43
N GLU A 46 -49.17 24.24 10.93
CA GLU A 46 -49.73 25.44 10.29
C GLU A 46 -49.16 25.65 8.88
N LYS A 47 -47.85 25.44 8.69
CA LYS A 47 -47.20 25.56 7.38
C LYS A 47 -47.39 24.34 6.48
N GLY A 48 -48.08 23.29 6.94
CA GLY A 48 -48.39 22.10 6.15
C GLY A 48 -47.20 21.16 5.90
N TYR A 49 -46.08 21.35 6.60
CA TYR A 49 -44.92 20.46 6.52
C TYR A 49 -45.17 19.13 7.23
N VAL A 50 -45.98 19.16 8.29
CA VAL A 50 -46.40 17.99 9.05
C VAL A 50 -47.93 17.89 9.02
N LEU A 51 -48.43 16.69 8.74
CA LEU A 51 -49.86 16.38 8.76
C LEU A 51 -50.08 15.19 9.72
N GLY A 52 -51.11 15.28 10.56
CA GLY A 52 -51.57 14.17 11.39
C GLY A 52 -52.43 13.18 10.59
N ASP A 53 -52.61 11.97 11.13
CA ASP A 53 -53.58 11.00 10.63
C ASP A 53 -54.88 11.06 11.47
N ALA A 54 -55.80 10.11 11.26
CA ALA A 54 -57.05 10.01 12.02
C ALA A 54 -56.85 9.85 13.55
N LYS A 55 -55.62 9.55 14.01
CA LYS A 55 -55.21 9.42 15.41
C LYS A 55 -54.32 10.60 15.87
N GLY A 56 -54.22 11.67 15.08
CA GLY A 56 -53.46 12.88 15.40
C GLY A 56 -52.00 12.83 14.98
N LEU A 57 -51.14 13.61 15.65
CA LEU A 57 -49.71 13.78 15.28
C LEU A 57 -48.82 12.61 15.75
N ARG A 58 -49.30 11.82 16.72
CA ARG A 58 -48.64 10.62 17.25
C ARG A 58 -47.20 10.88 17.74
N LEU A 59 -46.98 11.97 18.47
CA LEU A 59 -45.65 12.52 18.78
C LEU A 59 -44.66 11.53 19.44
N ASN A 60 -45.16 10.57 20.23
CA ASN A 60 -44.34 9.55 20.90
C ASN A 60 -43.98 8.35 20.01
N ASP A 61 -44.64 8.21 18.86
CA ASP A 61 -44.37 7.09 17.96
C ASP A 61 -43.04 7.30 17.25
N SER A 62 -42.37 6.20 16.91
CA SER A 62 -41.22 6.26 16.01
C SER A 62 -41.65 6.64 14.59
N ILE A 63 -40.78 7.32 13.86
CA ILE A 63 -41.03 7.71 12.47
C ILE A 63 -40.37 6.74 11.49
N THR A 64 -41.08 6.38 10.42
CA THR A 64 -40.54 5.52 9.35
C THR A 64 -39.65 6.30 8.38
N ARG A 65 -38.76 5.57 7.69
CA ARG A 65 -37.86 6.13 6.67
C ARG A 65 -38.63 6.81 5.53
N GLU A 66 -39.75 6.23 5.09
CA GLU A 66 -40.55 6.80 4.00
C GLU A 66 -41.31 8.07 4.41
N GLU A 67 -41.84 8.11 5.64
CA GLU A 67 -42.47 9.32 6.18
C GLU A 67 -41.47 10.45 6.31
N PHE A 68 -40.26 10.15 6.79
CA PHE A 68 -39.25 11.19 6.97
C PHE A 68 -38.69 11.70 5.63
N ALA A 69 -38.53 10.83 4.63
CA ALA A 69 -38.16 11.24 3.26
C ALA A 69 -39.20 12.21 2.64
N VAL A 70 -40.49 11.95 2.88
CA VAL A 70 -41.58 12.83 2.43
C VAL A 70 -41.52 14.18 3.14
N MET A 71 -41.26 14.21 4.45
CA MET A 71 -41.09 15.47 5.17
C MET A 71 -39.90 16.27 4.66
N LEU A 72 -38.73 15.62 4.47
CA LEU A 72 -37.51 16.28 4.00
C LEU A 72 -37.68 16.92 2.61
N THR A 73 -38.31 16.21 1.69
CA THR A 73 -38.58 16.72 0.34
C THR A 73 -39.57 17.88 0.34
N LYS A 74 -40.57 17.89 1.24
CA LYS A 74 -41.45 19.04 1.44
C LYS A 74 -40.70 20.26 1.97
N VAL A 75 -39.88 20.10 3.01
CA VAL A 75 -39.14 21.23 3.60
C VAL A 75 -38.05 21.78 2.68
N LEU A 76 -37.53 20.96 1.76
CA LEU A 76 -36.61 21.37 0.69
C LEU A 76 -37.30 22.04 -0.50
N ASN A 77 -38.61 22.30 -0.43
CA ASN A 77 -39.43 22.81 -1.53
C ASN A 77 -39.35 21.94 -2.81
N LYS A 78 -39.21 20.62 -2.66
CA LYS A 78 -39.15 19.64 -3.76
C LYS A 78 -40.42 18.80 -3.90
N GLU A 79 -41.50 19.15 -3.19
CA GLU A 79 -42.76 18.41 -3.25
C GLU A 79 -43.32 18.30 -4.67
N ASN A 80 -43.26 19.36 -5.48
CA ASN A 80 -43.73 19.30 -6.87
C ASN A 80 -42.88 18.37 -7.74
N ALA A 81 -41.55 18.37 -7.55
CA ALA A 81 -40.65 17.45 -8.24
C ALA A 81 -40.91 16.00 -7.82
N ALA A 82 -41.13 15.76 -6.53
CA ALA A 82 -41.48 14.44 -6.01
C ALA A 82 -42.83 13.95 -6.55
N LYS A 83 -43.85 14.82 -6.62
CA LYS A 83 -45.15 14.50 -7.24
C LYS A 83 -45.01 14.16 -8.73
N ALA A 84 -44.17 14.89 -9.47
CA ALA A 84 -43.87 14.58 -10.87
C ALA A 84 -43.13 13.24 -11.02
N ALA A 85 -42.32 12.85 -10.03
CA ALA A 85 -41.56 11.61 -10.02
C ALA A 85 -42.35 10.39 -9.49
N MET A 86 -43.65 10.51 -9.21
CA MET A 86 -44.44 9.41 -8.60
C MET A 86 -44.48 8.13 -9.43
N ASN A 87 -44.52 8.24 -10.76
CA ASN A 87 -44.55 7.09 -11.67
C ASN A 87 -43.15 6.69 -12.17
N VAL A 88 -42.09 7.32 -11.66
CA VAL A 88 -40.70 6.96 -12.02
C VAL A 88 -40.30 5.72 -11.20
N PRO A 89 -39.83 4.63 -11.83
CA PRO A 89 -39.35 3.46 -11.11
C PRO A 89 -38.24 3.82 -10.14
N SER A 90 -38.30 3.29 -8.91
CA SER A 90 -37.25 3.53 -7.92
C SER A 90 -36.00 2.71 -8.20
N ALA A 91 -34.84 3.22 -7.79
CA ALA A 91 -33.60 2.47 -7.75
C ALA A 91 -33.61 1.34 -6.68
N PHE A 92 -34.57 1.38 -5.75
CA PHE A 92 -34.69 0.41 -4.66
C PHE A 92 -35.72 -0.67 -4.97
N LYS A 93 -35.33 -1.93 -4.78
CA LYS A 93 -36.15 -3.10 -5.18
C LYS A 93 -37.44 -3.27 -4.36
N ASP A 94 -37.51 -2.69 -3.18
CA ASP A 94 -38.65 -2.76 -2.25
C ASP A 94 -39.55 -1.50 -2.29
N MET A 95 -39.35 -0.66 -3.31
CA MET A 95 -40.16 0.52 -3.59
C MET A 95 -41.02 0.27 -4.83
N ALA A 96 -42.27 -0.13 -4.63
CA ALA A 96 -43.25 -0.28 -5.70
C ALA A 96 -43.59 1.10 -6.33
N ALA A 97 -43.79 1.14 -7.65
CA ALA A 97 -44.05 2.38 -8.38
C ALA A 97 -45.36 3.08 -7.97
N ASP A 98 -46.34 2.33 -7.48
CA ASP A 98 -47.63 2.83 -6.98
C ASP A 98 -47.60 3.24 -5.50
N ARG A 99 -46.47 3.07 -4.81
CA ARG A 99 -46.32 3.46 -3.41
C ARG A 99 -46.41 4.99 -3.28
N TRP A 100 -47.23 5.46 -2.35
CA TRP A 100 -47.47 6.88 -2.08
C TRP A 100 -46.20 7.72 -1.82
N SER A 101 -45.12 7.10 -1.35
CA SER A 101 -43.84 7.73 -1.06
C SER A 101 -42.81 7.60 -2.20
N ASN A 102 -43.13 6.90 -3.30
CA ASN A 102 -42.18 6.54 -4.36
C ASN A 102 -41.42 7.76 -4.92
N GLY A 103 -42.14 8.77 -5.42
CA GLY A 103 -41.52 9.96 -5.99
C GLY A 103 -40.69 10.76 -4.98
N PHE A 104 -41.10 10.77 -3.70
CA PHE A 104 -40.36 11.46 -2.63
C PHE A 104 -39.05 10.75 -2.28
N VAL A 105 -39.05 9.42 -2.23
CA VAL A 105 -37.84 8.62 -2.03
C VAL A 105 -36.88 8.79 -3.21
N ASN A 106 -37.38 8.81 -4.45
CA ASN A 106 -36.52 9.02 -5.62
C ASN A 106 -35.79 10.38 -5.57
N ILE A 107 -36.51 11.46 -5.29
CA ILE A 107 -35.90 12.79 -5.16
C ILE A 107 -34.93 12.86 -3.97
N ALA A 108 -35.27 12.29 -2.81
CA ALA A 108 -34.38 12.28 -1.65
C ALA A 108 -33.09 11.48 -1.93
N SER A 109 -33.17 10.41 -2.72
CA SER A 109 -32.01 9.62 -3.14
C SER A 109 -31.13 10.37 -4.13
N GLU A 110 -31.73 11.06 -5.10
CA GLU A 110 -31.02 11.90 -6.06
C GLU A 110 -30.23 13.01 -5.36
N LEU A 111 -30.83 13.62 -4.33
CA LEU A 111 -30.18 14.63 -3.48
C LEU A 111 -29.16 14.04 -2.48
N LYS A 112 -28.89 12.73 -2.53
CA LYS A 112 -27.96 12.00 -1.64
C LYS A 112 -28.30 12.06 -0.14
N ILE A 113 -29.51 12.53 0.20
CA ILE A 113 -30.00 12.63 1.58
C ILE A 113 -30.17 11.23 2.16
N ILE A 114 -30.75 10.33 1.38
CA ILE A 114 -30.90 8.92 1.71
C ILE A 114 -29.98 8.06 0.85
N ALA A 115 -29.59 6.92 1.40
CA ALA A 115 -28.97 5.83 0.68
C ALA A 115 -29.72 4.54 1.00
N GLY A 116 -29.73 3.61 0.05
CA GLY A 116 -30.21 2.25 0.26
C GLY A 116 -29.21 1.41 1.03
N TYR A 117 -29.65 0.21 1.40
CA TYR A 117 -28.80 -0.82 1.96
C TYR A 117 -28.01 -1.52 0.83
N SER A 118 -26.94 -2.23 1.19
CA SER A 118 -26.08 -2.96 0.24
C SER A 118 -26.82 -4.05 -0.55
N ASP A 119 -27.97 -4.50 -0.05
CA ASP A 119 -28.88 -5.45 -0.72
C ASP A 119 -29.76 -4.80 -1.81
N GLY A 120 -29.64 -3.47 -2.01
CA GLY A 120 -30.43 -2.70 -2.98
C GLY A 120 -31.83 -2.33 -2.50
N THR A 121 -32.10 -2.40 -1.19
CA THR A 121 -33.39 -2.02 -0.58
C THR A 121 -33.34 -0.65 0.11
N PHE A 122 -34.48 0.02 0.23
CA PHE A 122 -34.65 1.25 1.01
C PHE A 122 -35.22 0.98 2.41
N ARG A 123 -36.03 -0.07 2.56
CA ARG A 123 -36.79 -0.45 3.76
C ARG A 123 -37.75 0.65 4.23
N PRO A 124 -38.75 1.03 3.41
CA PRO A 124 -39.58 2.22 3.64
C PRO A 124 -40.29 2.25 5.00
N ARG A 125 -40.79 1.10 5.47
CA ARG A 125 -41.50 0.96 6.75
C ARG A 125 -40.60 0.79 7.97
N LYS A 126 -39.28 0.72 7.79
CA LYS A 126 -38.35 0.63 8.92
C LYS A 126 -38.28 2.00 9.60
N ASN A 127 -38.31 2.00 10.93
CA ASN A 127 -38.10 3.22 11.71
C ASN A 127 -36.67 3.73 11.59
N VAL A 128 -36.51 5.06 11.60
CA VAL A 128 -35.18 5.70 11.63
C VAL A 128 -34.68 5.83 13.05
N SER A 129 -33.40 5.53 13.26
CA SER A 129 -32.70 5.94 14.48
C SER A 129 -32.43 7.44 14.52
N TYR A 130 -32.17 8.00 15.71
CA TYR A 130 -31.76 9.40 15.84
C TYR A 130 -30.53 9.73 15.00
N GLN A 131 -29.51 8.87 15.01
CA GLN A 131 -28.30 9.07 14.21
C GLN A 131 -28.53 9.05 12.69
N GLU A 132 -29.44 8.19 12.20
CA GLU A 132 -29.84 8.20 10.80
C GLU A 132 -30.63 9.48 10.46
N ALA A 133 -31.54 9.90 11.34
CA ALA A 133 -32.32 11.11 11.14
C ALA A 133 -31.44 12.37 11.10
N ILE A 134 -30.47 12.44 12.01
CA ILE A 134 -29.47 13.51 12.09
C ILE A 134 -28.59 13.52 10.85
N LYS A 135 -28.12 12.36 10.37
CA LYS A 135 -27.37 12.27 9.11
C LYS A 135 -28.18 12.83 7.93
N MET A 136 -29.45 12.45 7.81
CA MET A 136 -30.30 12.90 6.70
C MET A 136 -30.46 14.43 6.72
N LEU A 137 -30.70 15.02 7.89
CA LEU A 137 -30.81 16.47 8.04
C LEU A 137 -29.47 17.20 7.85
N ALA A 138 -28.36 16.63 8.32
CA ALA A 138 -27.02 17.19 8.10
C ALA A 138 -26.71 17.30 6.60
N VAL A 139 -27.01 16.24 5.82
CA VAL A 139 -26.85 16.27 4.36
C VAL A 139 -27.80 17.28 3.72
N ALA A 140 -29.08 17.31 4.14
CA ALA A 140 -30.04 18.30 3.66
C ALA A 140 -29.64 19.76 3.98
N ALA A 141 -28.81 19.97 5.00
CA ALA A 141 -28.26 21.26 5.41
C ALA A 141 -26.91 21.61 4.73
N GLY A 142 -26.50 20.85 3.71
CA GLY A 142 -25.28 21.09 2.92
C GLY A 142 -24.08 20.21 3.29
N GLY A 143 -24.26 19.21 4.16
CA GLY A 143 -23.22 18.26 4.56
C GLY A 143 -23.02 17.09 3.58
N THR A 144 -23.13 17.31 2.26
CA THR A 144 -23.11 16.23 1.25
C THR A 144 -21.79 15.47 1.17
N ASP A 145 -20.67 16.10 1.55
CA ASP A 145 -19.32 15.52 1.48
C ASP A 145 -18.82 14.99 2.83
N ILE A 146 -19.65 15.07 3.89
CA ILE A 146 -19.31 14.52 5.20
C ILE A 146 -19.23 12.99 5.08
N LYS A 147 -18.07 12.45 5.41
CA LYS A 147 -17.85 11.00 5.44
C LYS A 147 -18.13 10.44 6.84
N PRO A 148 -18.70 9.23 6.95
CA PRO A 148 -18.80 8.55 8.24
C PRO A 148 -17.43 8.37 8.90
N ALA A 149 -17.38 8.40 10.22
CA ALA A 149 -16.14 8.13 10.95
C ALA A 149 -15.67 6.68 10.71
N THR A 150 -14.38 6.50 10.49
CA THR A 150 -13.76 5.17 10.27
C THR A 150 -13.44 4.44 11.59
N GLN A 151 -13.39 5.18 12.70
CA GLN A 151 -13.22 4.65 14.06
C GLN A 151 -14.29 5.26 14.97
N GLY A 152 -14.92 4.44 15.82
CA GLY A 152 -15.99 4.87 16.72
C GLY A 152 -17.39 4.90 16.08
N GLU A 153 -18.27 5.77 16.58
CA GLU A 153 -19.63 5.88 16.04
C GLU A 153 -19.62 6.57 14.66
N TRP A 154 -20.06 5.85 13.63
CA TRP A 154 -20.04 6.32 12.24
C TRP A 154 -20.75 7.67 12.04
N ALA A 155 -21.78 7.94 12.86
CA ALA A 155 -22.61 9.13 12.78
C ALA A 155 -21.98 10.37 13.47
N ALA A 156 -20.89 10.23 14.22
CA ALA A 156 -20.31 11.31 15.00
C ALA A 156 -20.01 12.60 14.18
N PRO A 157 -19.46 12.53 12.95
CA PRO A 157 -19.23 13.73 12.14
C PRO A 157 -20.54 14.45 11.75
N PHE A 158 -21.60 13.68 11.47
CA PHE A 158 -22.91 14.24 11.14
C PHE A 158 -23.60 14.84 12.36
N ILE A 159 -23.46 14.21 13.53
CA ILE A 159 -23.98 14.73 14.81
C ILE A 159 -23.31 16.06 15.14
N SER A 160 -21.98 16.14 15.03
CA SER A 160 -21.22 17.37 15.24
C SER A 160 -21.65 18.47 14.26
N TYR A 161 -21.77 18.15 12.98
CA TYR A 161 -22.23 19.10 11.96
C TYR A 161 -23.65 19.62 12.25
N ALA A 162 -24.58 18.72 12.57
CA ALA A 162 -25.95 19.08 12.87
C ALA A 162 -26.07 19.93 14.15
N ALA A 163 -25.27 19.62 15.18
CA ALA A 163 -25.16 20.45 16.37
C ALA A 163 -24.69 21.87 16.04
N ASN A 164 -23.62 22.01 15.24
CA ASN A 164 -23.10 23.30 14.80
C ASN A 164 -24.09 24.11 13.96
N LYS A 165 -24.95 23.43 13.19
CA LYS A 165 -26.05 24.06 12.43
C LYS A 165 -27.27 24.39 13.30
N GLY A 166 -27.22 24.11 14.61
CA GLY A 166 -28.32 24.36 15.55
C GLY A 166 -29.50 23.40 15.39
N ILE A 167 -29.36 22.32 14.60
CA ILE A 167 -30.44 21.36 14.32
C ILE A 167 -30.85 20.62 15.59
N LEU A 168 -29.90 20.39 16.51
CA LEU A 168 -30.11 19.65 17.76
C LEU A 168 -30.55 20.55 18.94
N ASN A 169 -30.76 21.85 18.72
CA ASN A 169 -31.06 22.79 19.80
C ASN A 169 -32.38 22.45 20.52
N GLY A 170 -32.31 22.41 21.86
CA GLY A 170 -33.44 22.07 22.73
C GLY A 170 -33.71 20.58 22.87
N LEU A 171 -32.83 19.72 22.36
CA LEU A 171 -32.91 18.27 22.52
C LEU A 171 -31.75 17.80 23.40
N SER A 172 -32.04 17.39 24.64
CA SER A 172 -31.07 16.73 25.53
C SER A 172 -31.31 15.21 25.56
N ASP A 173 -30.31 14.46 26.01
CA ASP A 173 -30.43 13.02 26.35
C ASP A 173 -30.84 12.11 25.18
N LEU A 174 -30.56 12.52 23.94
CA LEU A 174 -30.78 11.67 22.77
C LEU A 174 -29.83 10.47 22.82
N LYS A 175 -30.40 9.28 23.04
CA LYS A 175 -29.70 8.02 22.79
C LYS A 175 -29.64 7.79 21.29
N TYR A 176 -28.55 8.21 20.65
CA TYR A 176 -28.45 8.32 19.19
C TYR A 176 -28.76 7.03 18.39
N LYS A 177 -28.62 5.86 19.01
CA LYS A 177 -28.94 4.55 18.39
C LYS A 177 -30.41 4.15 18.50
N ASP A 178 -31.16 4.77 19.39
CA ASP A 178 -32.57 4.49 19.59
C ASP A 178 -33.41 5.03 18.42
N GLN A 179 -34.61 4.49 18.27
CA GLN A 179 -35.57 4.94 17.26
C GLN A 179 -35.99 6.38 17.53
N ALA A 180 -35.95 7.21 16.51
CA ALA A 180 -36.31 8.62 16.62
C ALA A 180 -37.82 8.78 16.75
N THR A 181 -38.26 9.50 17.79
CA THR A 181 -39.67 9.85 17.96
C THR A 181 -40.07 10.95 16.98
N ARG A 182 -41.35 10.97 16.60
CA ARG A 182 -41.91 12.01 15.74
C ARG A 182 -41.74 13.39 16.33
N GLU A 183 -41.92 13.55 17.65
CA GLU A 183 -41.70 14.82 18.35
C GLU A 183 -40.31 15.40 18.08
N ASN A 184 -39.26 14.62 18.36
CA ASN A 184 -37.89 15.09 18.25
C ASN A 184 -37.50 15.34 16.79
N VAL A 185 -37.97 14.50 15.86
CA VAL A 185 -37.75 14.74 14.43
C VAL A 185 -38.45 16.02 13.96
N PHE A 186 -39.66 16.31 14.44
CA PHE A 186 -40.34 17.57 14.13
C PHE A 186 -39.58 18.76 14.69
N VAL A 187 -39.07 18.69 15.93
CA VAL A 187 -38.22 19.74 16.48
C VAL A 187 -36.96 19.96 15.64
N MET A 188 -36.29 18.89 15.19
CA MET A 188 -35.12 19.00 14.32
C MET A 188 -35.47 19.61 12.95
N ILE A 189 -36.61 19.23 12.34
CA ILE A 189 -37.09 19.82 11.09
C ILE A 189 -37.43 21.31 11.28
N TYR A 190 -38.07 21.68 12.39
CA TYR A 190 -38.35 23.08 12.72
C TYR A 190 -37.04 23.88 12.81
N ASN A 191 -36.04 23.34 13.53
CA ASN A 191 -34.72 23.97 13.69
C ASN A 191 -34.00 24.10 12.33
N TYR A 192 -34.17 23.12 11.43
CA TYR A 192 -33.66 23.15 10.06
C TYR A 192 -34.35 24.20 9.18
N LEU A 193 -35.69 24.22 9.14
CA LEU A 193 -36.49 25.12 8.31
C LEU A 193 -36.35 26.58 8.73
N ASN A 194 -36.36 26.80 10.02
CA ASN A 194 -36.05 28.08 10.61
C ASN A 194 -34.55 28.16 10.84
N GLY A 195 -33.72 27.72 9.87
CA GLY A 195 -32.26 27.75 9.94
C GLY A 195 -31.80 29.06 10.55
N VAL A 196 -31.61 29.03 11.85
CA VAL A 196 -31.71 30.18 12.75
C VAL A 196 -32.59 31.34 12.23
N LYS A 197 -33.92 31.25 12.31
CA LYS A 197 -34.69 32.49 12.55
C LYS A 197 -34.39 32.88 14.00
N GLU A 198 -33.44 33.81 14.14
CA GLU A 198 -33.62 34.89 15.12
C GLU A 198 -33.55 34.49 16.61
N ALA A 199 -32.89 33.40 16.95
CA ALA A 199 -32.60 33.04 18.33
C ALA A 199 -31.08 33.04 18.54
N GLU A 200 -30.39 34.17 18.57
CA GLU A 200 -30.81 35.56 18.75
C GLU A 200 -30.49 36.32 17.45
N LEU A 201 -31.10 37.48 17.17
CA LEU A 201 -30.57 38.38 16.13
C LEU A 201 -29.05 38.46 16.35
N SER A 202 -28.24 38.01 15.40
CA SER A 202 -26.81 38.32 15.43
C SER A 202 -26.75 39.83 15.36
N LYS A 203 -26.58 40.46 16.53
CA LYS A 203 -26.63 41.92 16.63
C LYS A 203 -25.42 42.54 15.93
N LEU A 204 -24.48 41.71 15.49
CA LEU A 204 -23.29 42.08 14.74
C LEU A 204 -22.93 41.02 13.69
N THR A 205 -22.75 41.44 12.45
CA THR A 205 -22.07 40.68 11.39
C THR A 205 -20.80 41.44 11.03
N ALA A 206 -19.65 40.78 11.11
CA ALA A 206 -18.36 41.42 10.90
C ALA A 206 -17.36 40.50 10.20
N ILE A 207 -16.41 41.10 9.50
CA ILE A 207 -15.26 40.40 8.92
C ILE A 207 -14.05 40.53 9.83
N VAL A 208 -13.30 39.45 10.05
CA VAL A 208 -12.04 39.50 10.78
C VAL A 208 -10.93 39.95 9.83
N THR A 209 -10.33 41.12 10.07
CA THR A 209 -9.30 41.69 9.18
C THR A 209 -7.88 41.50 9.71
N LYS A 210 -7.69 41.57 11.03
CA LYS A 210 -6.38 41.38 11.67
C LYS A 210 -6.45 40.45 12.87
N THR A 211 -5.39 39.66 13.06
CA THR A 211 -5.12 38.89 14.28
C THR A 211 -3.61 38.90 14.54
N ASN A 212 -3.12 38.16 15.54
CA ASN A 212 -1.68 37.93 15.69
C ASN A 212 -1.04 37.21 14.48
N ALA A 213 -1.83 36.61 13.58
CA ALA A 213 -1.32 35.95 12.38
C ALA A 213 -0.83 36.94 11.32
N ASN A 214 -1.32 38.19 11.34
CA ASN A 214 -0.96 39.19 10.32
C ASN A 214 -0.73 40.62 10.86
N SER A 215 -0.72 40.79 12.18
CA SER A 215 -0.57 42.07 12.86
C SER A 215 -0.02 41.88 14.28
N ASN A 216 0.27 42.96 14.98
CA ASN A 216 0.83 42.95 16.34
C ASN A 216 -0.22 42.75 17.46
N LEU A 217 -1.34 42.08 17.18
CA LEU A 217 -2.36 41.75 18.17
C LEU A 217 -1.91 40.56 19.04
N SER A 218 -2.51 40.43 20.23
CA SER A 218 -2.31 39.24 21.05
C SER A 218 -3.04 38.01 20.46
N GLU A 219 -2.65 36.80 20.86
CA GLU A 219 -3.25 35.55 20.33
C GLU A 219 -4.75 35.41 20.65
N LYS A 220 -5.24 36.18 21.64
CA LYS A 220 -6.64 36.19 22.05
C LYS A 220 -7.43 37.36 21.45
N GLN A 221 -6.84 38.13 20.55
CA GLN A 221 -7.47 39.34 20.01
C GLN A 221 -7.56 39.30 18.50
N ALA A 222 -8.62 39.93 17.99
CA ALA A 222 -8.82 40.17 16.58
C ALA A 222 -9.35 41.58 16.34
N GLU A 223 -8.96 42.17 15.21
CA GLU A 223 -9.68 43.31 14.63
C GLU A 223 -10.80 42.78 13.74
N ILE A 224 -12.01 43.26 14.01
CA ILE A 224 -13.16 43.04 13.15
C ILE A 224 -13.57 44.35 12.49
N VAL A 225 -14.06 44.28 11.25
CA VAL A 225 -14.75 45.40 10.60
C VAL A 225 -16.22 45.06 10.45
N VAL A 226 -17.07 45.95 10.96
CA VAL A 226 -18.52 45.74 10.99
C VAL A 226 -19.11 45.83 9.59
N LEU A 227 -19.85 44.81 9.18
CA LEU A 227 -20.58 44.79 7.92
C LEU A 227 -22.07 45.09 8.12
N LYS A 228 -22.64 44.63 9.24
CA LYS A 228 -24.02 44.91 9.64
C LYS A 228 -24.10 44.89 11.16
N SER A 229 -24.84 45.83 11.78
CA SER A 229 -25.01 45.85 13.23
C SER A 229 -26.38 46.39 13.64
N SER A 230 -26.93 45.81 14.70
CA SER A 230 -28.03 46.36 15.50
C SER A 230 -27.62 46.59 16.96
N LEU A 231 -26.33 46.48 17.29
CA LEU A 231 -25.76 46.84 18.60
C LEU A 231 -25.46 48.33 18.67
N ASP A 232 -25.84 48.94 19.79
CA ASP A 232 -25.30 50.24 20.17
C ASP A 232 -23.77 50.12 20.37
N GLY A 233 -23.02 51.07 19.81
CA GLY A 233 -21.56 51.12 19.89
C GLY A 233 -20.81 50.50 18.70
N PHE A 234 -21.44 49.61 17.93
CA PHE A 234 -20.86 49.00 16.72
C PHE A 234 -21.45 49.59 15.44
N LYS A 235 -20.69 50.45 14.75
CA LYS A 235 -21.11 51.13 13.53
C LYS A 235 -20.59 50.41 12.29
N GLU A 236 -21.44 50.25 11.28
CA GLU A 236 -21.06 49.67 9.99
C GLU A 236 -19.87 50.41 9.37
N GLY A 237 -18.91 49.66 8.84
CA GLY A 237 -17.67 50.19 8.26
C GLY A 237 -16.55 50.47 9.26
N ASN A 238 -16.85 50.61 10.57
CA ASN A 238 -15.82 50.84 11.59
C ASN A 238 -15.12 49.54 11.99
N SER A 239 -13.87 49.67 12.45
CA SER A 239 -13.11 48.57 13.02
C SER A 239 -13.10 48.60 14.55
N TYR A 240 -13.05 47.41 15.15
CA TYR A 240 -13.05 47.20 16.60
C TYR A 240 -12.13 46.05 16.97
N ILE A 241 -11.43 46.17 18.10
CA ILE A 241 -10.68 45.04 18.68
C ILE A 241 -11.61 44.27 19.62
N VAL A 242 -11.65 42.96 19.42
CA VAL A 242 -12.49 42.01 20.18
C VAL A 242 -11.64 40.88 20.72
N ASP A 243 -12.07 40.31 21.84
CA ASP A 243 -11.46 39.12 22.41
C ASP A 243 -12.07 37.86 21.80
N LEU A 244 -11.20 36.98 21.31
CA LEU A 244 -11.53 35.70 20.69
C LEU A 244 -12.01 34.70 21.74
N LYS A 245 -13.01 33.91 21.34
CA LYS A 245 -13.47 32.76 22.12
C LYS A 245 -12.50 31.58 21.96
N ASP A 246 -12.39 30.77 23.00
CA ASP A 246 -11.65 29.49 22.94
C ASP A 246 -12.10 28.66 21.73
N GLY A 247 -11.11 28.15 20.98
CA GLY A 247 -11.31 27.37 19.76
C GLY A 247 -11.37 28.18 18.46
N MET A 248 -11.36 29.53 18.52
CA MET A 248 -11.15 30.36 17.34
C MET A 248 -9.65 30.48 17.04
N ASP A 249 -9.20 29.81 15.98
CA ASP A 249 -7.80 29.90 15.58
C ASP A 249 -7.52 31.19 14.78
N PRO A 250 -6.60 32.05 15.23
CA PRO A 250 -6.29 33.31 14.56
C PRO A 250 -5.89 33.19 13.09
N MET A 251 -5.29 32.08 12.66
CA MET A 251 -4.90 31.88 11.26
C MET A 251 -6.09 31.46 10.39
N ASP A 252 -6.99 30.62 10.92
CA ASP A 252 -8.18 30.18 10.19
C ASP A 252 -9.17 31.33 9.96
N ILE A 253 -9.41 32.13 11.00
CA ILE A 253 -10.51 33.10 11.04
C ILE A 253 -10.24 34.39 10.23
N VAL A 254 -8.98 34.76 10.01
CA VAL A 254 -8.63 35.97 9.24
C VAL A 254 -9.22 35.89 7.84
N GLY A 255 -9.89 36.97 7.43
CA GLY A 255 -10.56 37.13 6.16
C GLY A 255 -11.95 36.48 6.10
N ARG A 256 -12.45 35.88 7.17
CA ARG A 256 -13.79 35.27 7.22
C ARG A 256 -14.82 36.22 7.83
N VAL A 257 -16.08 36.03 7.44
CA VAL A 257 -17.22 36.81 7.94
C VAL A 257 -18.04 35.96 8.89
N TYR A 258 -18.30 36.51 10.05
CA TYR A 258 -19.07 35.85 11.10
C TYR A 258 -20.29 36.66 11.49
N ASP A 259 -21.36 35.94 11.80
CA ASP A 259 -22.42 36.44 12.66
C ASP A 259 -21.96 36.24 14.11
N LEU A 260 -21.86 37.32 14.88
CA LEU A 260 -21.25 37.37 16.20
C LEU A 260 -22.28 37.75 17.28
N ASP A 261 -22.15 37.10 18.43
CA ASP A 261 -22.70 37.56 19.69
C ASP A 261 -21.55 38.04 20.57
N ILE A 262 -21.57 39.33 20.91
CA ILE A 262 -20.51 40.04 21.62
C ILE A 262 -21.09 40.70 22.86
N ASP A 263 -20.41 40.56 24.00
CA ASP A 263 -20.79 41.22 25.23
C ASP A 263 -20.30 42.68 25.33
N GLU A 264 -20.71 43.37 26.40
CA GLU A 264 -20.33 44.77 26.66
C GLU A 264 -18.81 44.97 26.85
N LYS A 265 -18.03 43.90 27.00
CA LYS A 265 -16.57 43.92 27.15
C LYS A 265 -15.85 43.57 25.84
N ASN A 266 -16.56 43.56 24.70
CA ASN A 266 -16.04 43.17 23.40
C ASN A 266 -15.56 41.71 23.32
N MET A 267 -16.07 40.81 24.18
CA MET A 267 -15.74 39.38 24.13
C MET A 267 -16.75 38.61 23.28
N ILE A 268 -16.26 37.81 22.33
CA ILE A 268 -17.10 36.93 21.52
C ILE A 268 -17.65 35.79 22.40
N LYS A 269 -18.98 35.73 22.56
CA LYS A 269 -19.67 34.65 23.28
C LYS A 269 -20.05 33.50 22.37
N SER A 270 -20.49 33.81 21.16
CA SER A 270 -20.77 32.82 20.12
C SER A 270 -20.53 33.39 18.74
N PHE A 271 -20.25 32.51 17.78
CA PHE A 271 -19.96 32.87 16.40
C PHE A 271 -20.42 31.76 15.45
N ARG A 272 -20.78 32.13 14.23
CA ARG A 272 -20.99 31.20 13.10
C ARG A 272 -20.61 31.87 11.79
N ASP A 273 -20.17 31.10 10.80
CA ASP A 273 -19.92 31.63 9.46
C ASP A 273 -21.19 32.33 8.93
N SER A 274 -21.05 33.56 8.45
CA SER A 274 -22.19 34.34 7.96
C SER A 274 -22.59 33.92 6.56
N ALA A 275 -23.89 33.70 6.33
CA ALA A 275 -24.42 33.27 5.03
C ALA A 275 -24.31 34.34 3.94
N ILE A 276 -24.02 35.60 4.29
CA ILE A 276 -23.87 36.70 3.32
C ILE A 276 -22.52 36.67 2.61
N ALA A 277 -21.57 35.90 3.13
CA ALA A 277 -20.21 35.83 2.63
C ALA A 277 -19.97 34.52 1.88
N GLN A 278 -19.16 34.60 0.84
CA GLN A 278 -18.67 33.48 0.08
C GLN A 278 -17.14 33.55 0.06
N THR A 279 -16.48 32.42 0.30
CA THR A 279 -15.03 32.33 0.24
C THR A 279 -14.64 31.35 -0.84
N GLU A 280 -13.92 31.84 -1.85
CA GLU A 280 -13.32 31.04 -2.90
C GLU A 280 -11.85 30.75 -2.55
N ILE A 281 -11.42 29.50 -2.75
CA ILE A 281 -10.04 29.07 -2.49
C ILE A 281 -9.39 28.69 -3.81
N ALA A 282 -8.45 29.51 -4.27
CA ALA A 282 -7.83 29.34 -5.57
C ALA A 282 -6.52 30.13 -5.68
N PRO A 283 -5.66 29.83 -6.68
CA PRO A 283 -4.64 30.78 -7.12
C PRO A 283 -5.30 32.08 -7.60
N ILE A 284 -4.58 33.19 -7.49
CA ILE A 284 -5.06 34.49 -7.97
C ILE A 284 -4.05 35.16 -8.89
N ASN A 285 -4.57 35.94 -9.84
CA ASN A 285 -3.80 36.81 -10.71
C ASN A 285 -4.41 38.22 -10.70
N ILE A 286 -3.59 39.25 -10.81
CA ILE A 286 -4.04 40.65 -10.83
C ILE A 286 -3.55 41.31 -12.11
N LYS A 287 -4.46 41.95 -12.86
CA LYS A 287 -4.09 42.76 -14.04
C LYS A 287 -4.73 44.13 -13.93
N GLY A 288 -3.92 45.15 -13.61
CA GLY A 288 -4.42 46.47 -13.24
C GLY A 288 -5.26 46.40 -11.96
N LEU A 289 -6.52 46.85 -12.04
CA LEU A 289 -7.49 46.78 -10.93
C LEU A 289 -8.50 45.62 -11.10
N ARG A 290 -8.06 44.50 -11.67
CA ARG A 290 -8.89 43.31 -11.87
C ARG A 290 -8.26 42.12 -11.16
N LEU A 291 -9.05 41.45 -10.34
CA LEU A 291 -8.70 40.19 -9.69
C LEU A 291 -9.27 39.03 -10.51
N TYR A 292 -8.41 38.08 -10.85
CA TYR A 292 -8.78 36.80 -11.46
C TYR A 292 -8.59 35.73 -10.41
N VAL A 293 -9.66 34.98 -10.13
CA VAL A 293 -9.65 33.87 -9.18
C VAL A 293 -9.66 32.57 -9.99
N GLY A 294 -8.66 31.73 -9.79
CA GLY A 294 -8.39 30.52 -10.58
C GLY A 294 -7.23 30.67 -11.57
N ASP A 295 -6.89 29.56 -12.23
CA ASP A 295 -5.86 29.52 -13.28
C ASP A 295 -6.24 30.48 -14.42
N ALA A 296 -5.28 31.22 -14.97
CA ALA A 296 -5.48 32.33 -15.91
C ALA A 296 -5.95 31.89 -17.33
N THR A 297 -6.87 30.94 -17.41
CA THR A 297 -7.56 30.48 -18.62
C THR A 297 -8.94 31.12 -18.75
N LYS A 298 -9.64 30.84 -19.86
CA LYS A 298 -10.97 31.39 -20.21
C LYS A 298 -12.08 31.09 -19.18
N ASP A 299 -11.82 30.23 -18.20
CA ASP A 299 -12.76 29.76 -17.18
C ASP A 299 -12.56 30.42 -15.80
N SER A 300 -11.64 31.38 -15.67
CA SER A 300 -11.45 32.14 -14.41
C SER A 300 -12.66 33.02 -14.10
N THR A 301 -13.12 33.02 -12.84
CA THR A 301 -14.09 34.00 -12.37
C THR A 301 -13.41 35.35 -12.37
N VAL A 302 -13.79 36.21 -13.32
CA VAL A 302 -13.37 37.60 -13.33
C VAL A 302 -14.25 38.33 -12.32
N LEU A 303 -13.72 38.61 -11.14
CA LEU A 303 -14.35 39.54 -10.20
C LEU A 303 -13.98 40.96 -10.66
N GLU A 304 -14.67 41.39 -11.70
CA GLU A 304 -14.56 42.71 -12.30
C GLU A 304 -15.23 43.74 -11.40
N ASP A 305 -14.53 44.23 -10.36
CA ASP A 305 -15.07 45.31 -9.56
C ASP A 305 -14.02 46.40 -9.30
N LYS A 306 -13.77 47.20 -10.35
CA LYS A 306 -12.97 48.44 -10.26
C LYS A 306 -13.47 49.32 -9.11
N ALA A 307 -14.79 49.36 -8.85
CA ALA A 307 -15.39 50.19 -7.82
C ALA A 307 -15.22 49.56 -6.42
N ALA A 308 -15.50 48.28 -6.18
CA ALA A 308 -15.31 47.68 -4.84
C ALA A 308 -13.85 47.64 -4.37
N LEU A 309 -12.90 47.51 -5.31
CA LEU A 309 -11.46 47.52 -5.01
C LEU A 309 -10.89 48.93 -4.80
N THR A 310 -11.66 50.00 -5.08
CA THR A 310 -11.24 51.41 -4.91
C THR A 310 -12.17 52.27 -4.04
N GLU A 311 -13.44 51.89 -3.87
CA GLU A 311 -14.47 52.58 -3.09
C GLU A 311 -14.75 51.84 -1.78
N GLN A 312 -14.08 52.20 -0.67
CA GLN A 312 -14.48 51.99 0.74
C GLN A 312 -15.14 50.65 1.16
N LYS A 313 -15.03 49.58 0.36
CA LYS A 313 -15.72 48.27 0.55
C LYS A 313 -14.73 47.12 0.65
N PHE A 314 -13.54 47.26 0.07
CA PHE A 314 -12.39 46.44 0.42
C PHE A 314 -12.02 46.69 1.90
N ARG A 315 -11.73 45.61 2.63
CA ARG A 315 -11.48 45.60 4.08
C ARG A 315 -10.05 45.19 4.42
N GLY A 316 -9.25 44.90 3.40
CA GLY A 316 -7.83 44.58 3.53
C GLY A 316 -7.46 43.29 2.83
N ALA A 317 -6.16 43.03 2.78
CA ALA A 317 -5.61 41.76 2.37
C ALA A 317 -4.40 41.40 3.23
N ALA A 318 -4.03 40.13 3.22
CA ALA A 318 -2.79 39.66 3.79
C ALA A 318 -2.10 38.69 2.83
N VAL A 319 -0.78 38.75 2.74
CA VAL A 319 0.04 37.70 2.11
C VAL A 319 1.16 37.28 3.03
N ASN A 320 1.35 35.97 3.23
CA ASN A 320 2.42 35.40 4.07
C ASN A 320 2.53 36.07 5.46
N GLY A 321 1.39 36.41 6.07
CA GLY A 321 1.34 37.10 7.37
C GLY A 321 1.55 38.63 7.32
N LYS A 322 1.78 39.24 6.16
CA LYS A 322 1.87 40.70 6.02
C LYS A 322 0.54 41.28 5.59
N TYR A 323 -0.02 42.17 6.40
CA TYR A 323 -1.30 42.82 6.15
C TYR A 323 -1.17 44.12 5.31
N PHE A 324 -2.20 44.41 4.51
CA PHE A 324 -2.32 45.57 3.62
C PHE A 324 -3.74 46.14 3.65
N ASP A 325 -3.87 47.44 3.89
CA ASP A 325 -5.16 48.14 3.79
C ASP A 325 -5.56 48.41 2.33
N LEU A 326 -4.57 48.65 1.45
CA LEU A 326 -4.78 49.00 0.05
C LEU A 326 -4.54 47.81 -0.87
N PHE A 327 -5.54 47.50 -1.71
CA PHE A 327 -5.46 46.44 -2.72
C PHE A 327 -4.25 46.61 -3.65
N THR A 328 -3.91 47.85 -4.02
CA THR A 328 -2.78 48.14 -4.92
C THR A 328 -1.43 47.80 -4.31
N ASP A 329 -1.28 47.95 -2.99
CA ASP A 329 -0.02 47.66 -2.31
C ASP A 329 0.14 46.15 -2.08
N PHE A 330 -0.95 45.49 -1.72
CA PHE A 330 -1.03 44.02 -1.74
C PHE A 330 -0.67 43.45 -3.12
N ALA A 331 -1.24 44.00 -4.19
CA ALA A 331 -1.00 43.54 -5.55
C ALA A 331 0.49 43.65 -5.95
N LYS A 332 1.16 44.74 -5.54
CA LYS A 332 2.60 44.92 -5.74
C LYS A 332 3.42 43.92 -4.93
N GLU A 333 3.06 43.68 -3.66
CA GLU A 333 3.77 42.74 -2.79
C GLU A 333 3.79 41.32 -3.38
N ILE A 334 2.65 40.85 -3.88
CA ILE A 334 2.56 39.51 -4.47
C ILE A 334 3.07 39.46 -5.92
N ASN A 335 3.67 40.55 -6.43
CA ASN A 335 4.02 40.68 -7.84
C ASN A 335 2.86 40.27 -8.77
N TYR A 336 1.65 40.70 -8.41
CA TYR A 336 0.41 40.47 -9.12
C TYR A 336 -0.05 38.99 -9.25
N LYS A 337 0.57 38.04 -8.53
CA LYS A 337 0.15 36.63 -8.50
C LYS A 337 0.33 36.02 -7.10
N ALA A 338 -0.64 35.24 -6.63
CA ALA A 338 -0.42 34.37 -5.48
C ALA A 338 -0.84 32.94 -5.80
N ASP A 339 -0.11 31.98 -5.23
CA ASP A 339 -0.27 30.57 -5.52
C ASP A 339 -1.55 30.01 -4.87
N PHE A 340 -1.86 30.48 -3.67
CA PHE A 340 -3.00 30.00 -2.89
C PHE A 340 -3.65 31.15 -2.14
N ALA A 341 -4.94 31.40 -2.35
CA ALA A 341 -5.64 32.49 -1.67
C ALA A 341 -7.08 32.12 -1.29
N TYR A 342 -7.51 32.66 -0.15
CA TYR A 342 -8.90 32.79 0.27
C TYR A 342 -9.40 34.16 -0.19
N VAL A 343 -10.33 34.18 -1.13
CA VAL A 343 -10.97 35.40 -1.62
C VAL A 343 -12.38 35.44 -1.03
N THR A 344 -12.59 36.37 -0.10
CA THR A 344 -13.88 36.53 0.56
C THR A 344 -14.67 37.65 -0.09
N SER A 345 -15.88 37.31 -0.52
CA SER A 345 -16.83 38.20 -1.18
C SER A 345 -18.12 38.31 -0.38
N VAL A 346 -18.70 39.50 -0.34
CA VAL A 346 -20.03 39.76 0.25
C VAL A 346 -20.89 40.42 -0.81
N ASN A 347 -22.07 39.88 -1.09
CA ASN A 347 -22.95 40.34 -2.18
C ASN A 347 -22.20 40.46 -3.53
N ALA A 348 -21.42 39.43 -3.89
CA ALA A 348 -20.58 39.36 -5.09
C ALA A 348 -19.46 40.42 -5.19
N LYS A 349 -19.13 41.12 -4.09
CA LYS A 349 -18.03 42.08 -4.03
C LYS A 349 -16.91 41.57 -3.15
N VAL A 350 -15.69 41.56 -3.67
CA VAL A 350 -14.50 41.16 -2.91
C VAL A 350 -14.29 42.13 -1.76
N VAL A 351 -14.30 41.61 -0.53
CA VAL A 351 -14.08 42.40 0.68
C VAL A 351 -12.73 42.10 1.32
N TYR A 352 -12.17 40.88 1.15
CA TYR A 352 -10.88 40.54 1.74
C TYR A 352 -10.15 39.46 0.94
N ILE A 353 -8.81 39.49 0.98
CA ILE A 353 -7.96 38.47 0.36
C ILE A 353 -6.90 37.99 1.36
N LYS A 354 -6.89 36.71 1.71
CA LYS A 354 -5.80 36.07 2.47
C LYS A 354 -5.03 35.16 1.53
N ALA A 355 -3.81 35.55 1.15
CA ALA A 355 -3.01 34.89 0.13
C ALA A 355 -1.71 34.31 0.68
N TYR A 356 -1.15 33.38 -0.08
CA TYR A 356 0.13 32.73 0.16
C TYR A 356 0.90 32.60 -1.15
N THR A 357 2.16 32.99 -1.12
CA THR A 357 3.14 32.71 -2.18
C THR A 357 4.13 31.72 -1.62
N PHE A 358 4.28 30.57 -2.29
CA PHE A 358 5.16 29.51 -1.82
C PHE A 358 6.55 29.68 -2.42
N ASN A 359 7.55 29.73 -1.55
CA ASN A 359 8.96 29.79 -1.92
C ASN A 359 9.50 28.41 -2.31
N ASP A 360 8.97 27.36 -1.69
CA ASP A 360 9.42 25.97 -1.86
C ASP A 360 8.27 25.02 -1.48
N ILE A 361 8.15 23.90 -2.20
CA ILE A 361 7.20 22.83 -1.90
C ILE A 361 7.99 21.54 -1.70
N MET A 362 7.97 21.02 -0.48
CA MET A 362 8.85 19.92 -0.09
C MET A 362 8.10 18.79 0.61
N PRO A 363 8.28 17.55 0.18
CA PRO A 363 7.81 16.39 0.92
C PRO A 363 8.61 16.15 2.20
N VAL A 364 7.94 15.77 3.29
CA VAL A 364 8.57 15.35 4.55
C VAL A 364 9.26 13.99 4.36
N PHE A 365 10.49 13.85 4.85
CA PHE A 365 11.15 12.56 4.98
C PHE A 365 11.03 12.01 6.41
N SER A 366 11.35 12.83 7.40
CA SER A 366 11.20 12.50 8.82
C SER A 366 11.08 13.75 9.67
N TYR A 367 10.61 13.56 10.90
CA TYR A 367 10.64 14.56 11.96
C TYR A 367 11.33 13.94 13.17
N ASP A 368 12.55 14.41 13.47
CA ASP A 368 13.39 13.86 14.54
C ASP A 368 13.89 15.02 15.43
N ASN A 369 13.76 14.88 16.75
CA ASN A 369 14.33 15.82 17.74
C ASN A 369 14.01 17.31 17.46
N GLY A 370 12.76 17.60 17.09
CA GLY A 370 12.32 18.98 16.84
C GLY A 370 12.73 19.56 15.49
N ALA A 371 13.35 18.78 14.60
CA ALA A 371 13.75 19.23 13.27
C ALA A 371 13.06 18.42 12.17
N VAL A 372 12.56 19.14 11.17
CA VAL A 372 11.98 18.55 9.97
C VAL A 372 13.11 18.24 8.99
N LYS A 373 13.18 16.99 8.52
CA LYS A 373 13.93 16.61 7.33
C LYS A 373 12.96 16.52 6.16
N ALA A 374 13.22 17.30 5.12
CA ALA A 374 12.40 17.36 3.92
C ALA A 374 13.24 16.96 2.70
N ILE A 375 12.59 16.52 1.64
CA ILE A 375 13.24 16.13 0.38
C ILE A 375 13.23 17.35 -0.53
N ASP A 376 14.41 17.79 -0.92
CA ASP A 376 14.61 18.93 -1.81
C ASP A 376 14.46 18.46 -3.26
N ASP A 377 13.49 19.02 -3.98
CA ASP A 377 13.16 18.60 -5.34
C ASP A 377 14.24 18.98 -6.35
N GLU A 378 15.01 20.03 -6.07
CA GLU A 378 16.12 20.48 -6.91
C GLU A 378 17.34 19.57 -6.83
N SER A 379 17.80 19.27 -5.61
CA SER A 379 18.97 18.42 -5.38
C SER A 379 18.66 16.93 -5.26
N ALA A 380 17.38 16.57 -5.13
CA ALA A 380 16.91 15.23 -4.77
C ALA A 380 17.57 14.68 -3.48
N ALA A 381 17.92 15.58 -2.56
CA ALA A 381 18.59 15.25 -1.31
C ALA A 381 17.67 15.50 -0.10
N ILE A 382 17.92 14.78 0.98
CA ILE A 382 17.26 15.04 2.26
C ILE A 382 17.97 16.20 2.95
N VAL A 383 17.24 17.27 3.20
CA VAL A 383 17.75 18.50 3.80
C VAL A 383 17.02 18.82 5.11
N LYS A 384 17.72 19.45 6.05
CA LYS A 384 17.14 19.89 7.32
C LYS A 384 16.46 21.25 7.13
N ARG A 385 15.24 21.40 7.62
CA ARG A 385 14.48 22.65 7.64
C ARG A 385 14.13 23.03 9.07
N ASN A 386 14.29 24.31 9.41
CA ASN A 386 13.99 24.86 10.73
C ASN A 386 12.54 25.34 10.81
N LEU A 387 11.60 24.42 10.64
CA LEU A 387 10.17 24.72 10.68
C LEU A 387 9.74 24.95 12.14
N LYS A 388 9.23 26.14 12.45
CA LYS A 388 8.74 26.50 13.79
C LYS A 388 7.23 26.40 13.91
N LYS A 389 6.49 26.72 12.85
CA LYS A 389 5.03 26.71 12.83
C LYS A 389 4.54 26.06 11.55
N ALA A 390 3.45 25.31 11.66
CA ALA A 390 2.79 24.76 10.49
C ALA A 390 1.28 24.72 10.67
N TYR A 391 0.57 24.83 9.56
CA TYR A 391 -0.89 24.73 9.53
C TYR A 391 -1.30 23.60 8.61
N LEU A 392 -2.08 22.65 9.12
CA LEU A 392 -2.72 21.62 8.31
C LEU A 392 -3.81 22.27 7.48
N TYR A 393 -3.72 22.10 6.16
CA TYR A 393 -4.81 22.38 5.26
C TYR A 393 -5.69 21.12 5.11
N ASP A 394 -6.95 21.24 5.52
CA ASP A 394 -7.96 20.19 5.36
C ASP A 394 -9.33 20.81 5.10
N ASN A 395 -10.02 20.32 4.06
CA ASN A 395 -11.37 20.75 3.67
C ASN A 395 -11.59 22.28 3.65
N GLY A 396 -10.62 23.02 3.10
CA GLY A 396 -10.71 24.48 2.98
C GLY A 396 -10.44 25.25 4.28
N LYS A 397 -9.93 24.59 5.33
CA LYS A 397 -9.55 25.22 6.60
C LYS A 397 -8.06 25.09 6.85
N LEU A 398 -7.51 26.06 7.58
CA LEU A 398 -6.15 26.00 8.11
C LEU A 398 -6.25 25.78 9.60
N MET A 399 -5.62 24.72 10.11
CA MET A 399 -5.61 24.41 11.53
C MET A 399 -4.18 24.33 12.03
N PRO A 400 -3.86 24.86 13.22
CA PRO A 400 -2.54 24.67 13.80
C PRO A 400 -2.18 23.19 13.84
N MET A 401 -0.98 22.88 13.41
CA MET A 401 -0.47 21.52 13.41
C MET A 401 0.66 21.40 14.43
N ASP A 402 0.56 20.39 15.28
CA ASP A 402 1.69 19.90 16.05
C ASP A 402 2.68 19.22 15.08
N LEU A 403 3.90 19.75 15.00
CA LEU A 403 4.94 19.25 14.09
C LEU A 403 5.30 17.78 14.36
N ALA A 404 5.10 17.30 15.59
CA ALA A 404 5.29 15.89 15.93
C ALA A 404 4.29 14.95 15.22
N LYS A 405 3.21 15.48 14.64
CA LYS A 405 2.22 14.74 13.85
C LYS A 405 2.53 14.73 12.35
N LEU A 406 3.65 15.31 11.92
CA LEU A 406 4.12 15.18 10.55
C LEU A 406 4.46 13.73 10.26
N GLU A 407 3.91 13.22 9.18
CA GLU A 407 4.19 11.89 8.66
C GLU A 407 5.10 11.99 7.44
N LYS A 408 5.80 10.90 7.17
CA LYS A 408 6.58 10.76 5.93
C LYS A 408 5.69 11.01 4.71
N TYR A 409 6.20 11.82 3.81
CA TYR A 409 5.58 12.30 2.56
C TYR A 409 4.35 13.19 2.73
N ASP A 410 4.11 13.74 3.92
CA ASP A 410 3.29 14.95 3.99
C ASP A 410 3.97 16.07 3.19
N VAL A 411 3.20 16.94 2.53
CA VAL A 411 3.77 17.98 1.66
C VAL A 411 3.73 19.33 2.36
N LEU A 412 4.89 19.94 2.52
CA LEU A 412 5.10 21.27 3.11
C LEU A 412 5.14 22.33 2.01
N HIS A 413 4.36 23.38 2.16
CA HIS A 413 4.35 24.54 1.28
C HIS A 413 4.91 25.73 2.07
N PHE A 414 6.19 26.00 1.91
CA PHE A 414 6.88 27.03 2.66
C PHE A 414 6.52 28.41 2.11
N TYR A 415 5.91 29.26 2.94
CA TYR A 415 5.62 30.66 2.60
C TYR A 415 6.54 31.64 3.38
N SER A 416 7.34 31.12 4.30
CA SER A 416 8.47 31.80 4.94
C SER A 416 9.63 30.81 5.13
N SER A 417 10.72 31.22 5.78
CA SER A 417 11.86 30.33 6.07
C SER A 417 11.59 29.31 7.19
N ASP A 418 10.58 29.55 8.04
CA ASP A 418 10.27 28.74 9.22
C ASP A 418 8.77 28.46 9.42
N GLU A 419 7.92 28.80 8.44
CA GLU A 419 6.50 28.49 8.43
C GLU A 419 6.03 27.84 7.11
N ALA A 420 5.09 26.90 7.22
CA ALA A 420 4.57 26.16 6.08
C ALA A 420 3.09 25.77 6.23
N ILE A 421 2.42 25.59 5.09
CA ILE A 421 1.12 24.90 5.01
C ILE A 421 1.37 23.42 4.70
N VAL A 422 0.75 22.52 5.46
CA VAL A 422 0.90 21.07 5.33
C VAL A 422 -0.30 20.48 4.66
N VAL A 423 -0.08 19.62 3.67
CA VAL A 423 -1.13 18.83 3.01
C VAL A 423 -0.85 17.34 3.22
N LYS A 424 -1.86 16.63 3.74
CA LYS A 424 -1.85 15.17 3.92
C LYS A 424 -2.66 14.49 2.82
N ASN A 425 -2.23 14.62 1.56
CA ASN A 425 -2.93 14.07 0.41
C ASN A 425 -2.09 12.99 -0.28
N LYS A 426 -2.38 11.73 0.04
CA LYS A 426 -1.67 10.56 -0.49
C LYS A 426 -2.65 9.70 -1.29
N VAL A 427 -2.22 9.28 -2.47
CA VAL A 427 -3.00 8.42 -3.36
C VAL A 427 -2.22 7.15 -3.60
N GLU A 428 -2.89 6.01 -3.51
CA GLU A 428 -2.32 4.71 -3.84
C GLU A 428 -2.97 4.15 -5.11
N GLY A 429 -2.20 3.47 -5.94
CA GLY A 429 -2.71 2.79 -7.12
C GLY A 429 -1.69 1.85 -7.74
N GLN A 430 -2.11 1.11 -8.77
CA GLN A 430 -1.25 0.19 -9.49
C GLN A 430 -0.79 0.79 -10.81
N GLY A 431 0.49 0.62 -11.09
CA GLY A 431 1.10 0.85 -12.39
C GLY A 431 1.17 2.31 -12.84
N ALA A 432 2.02 3.10 -12.16
CA ALA A 432 2.25 4.50 -12.49
C ALA A 432 2.88 4.66 -13.88
N ARG A 433 2.21 5.37 -14.80
CA ARG A 433 2.70 5.59 -16.17
C ARG A 433 2.89 7.07 -16.44
N TYR A 434 4.06 7.43 -16.95
CA TYR A 434 4.26 8.77 -17.46
C TYR A 434 3.49 9.00 -18.76
N LYS A 435 2.88 10.17 -18.83
CA LYS A 435 2.09 10.64 -19.95
C LYS A 435 2.42 12.10 -20.22
N LEU A 436 2.84 12.40 -21.45
CA LEU A 436 2.93 13.77 -21.94
C LEU A 436 1.65 14.11 -22.70
N SER A 437 1.01 15.23 -22.36
CA SER A 437 -0.23 15.67 -23.00
C SER A 437 -0.24 17.19 -23.20
N LYS A 438 -1.26 17.69 -23.89
CA LYS A 438 -1.50 19.14 -24.05
C LYS A 438 -1.81 19.75 -22.67
N GLY A 439 -0.80 20.32 -22.03
CA GLY A 439 -0.89 20.87 -20.67
C GLY A 439 0.28 20.54 -19.75
N GLY A 440 1.16 19.60 -20.15
CA GLY A 440 2.38 19.27 -19.43
C GLY A 440 2.62 17.76 -19.29
N ALA A 441 3.46 17.40 -18.34
CA ALA A 441 3.73 16.03 -17.94
C ALA A 441 2.77 15.57 -16.83
N TYR A 442 2.43 14.28 -16.87
CA TYR A 442 1.50 13.65 -15.93
C TYR A 442 1.98 12.25 -15.54
N ILE A 443 1.61 11.84 -14.33
CA ILE A 443 1.59 10.44 -13.92
C ILE A 443 0.14 9.97 -13.98
N ASN A 444 -0.13 9.01 -14.86
CA ASN A 444 -1.37 8.27 -14.86
C ASN A 444 -1.26 7.14 -13.81
N LEU A 445 -2.21 7.09 -12.89
CA LEU A 445 -2.32 6.06 -11.87
C LEU A 445 -3.79 5.65 -11.73
N ALA A 446 -4.08 4.37 -11.96
CA ALA A 446 -5.45 3.84 -11.94
C ALA A 446 -6.45 4.69 -12.77
N ASP A 447 -6.08 4.96 -14.03
CA ASP A 447 -6.86 5.75 -15.00
C ASP A 447 -7.08 7.23 -14.65
N LYS A 448 -6.40 7.75 -13.63
CA LYS A 448 -6.42 9.17 -13.28
C LYS A 448 -5.06 9.84 -13.53
N ASP A 449 -5.08 10.99 -14.19
CA ASP A 449 -3.89 11.79 -14.47
C ASP A 449 -3.60 12.75 -13.31
N TYR A 450 -2.37 12.73 -12.82
CA TYR A 450 -1.82 13.63 -11.81
C TYR A 450 -0.70 14.44 -12.42
N LYS A 451 -0.78 15.77 -12.33
CA LYS A 451 0.15 16.67 -13.03
C LYS A 451 1.53 16.68 -12.35
N LEU A 452 2.58 16.75 -13.16
CA LEU A 452 3.95 17.03 -12.73
C LEU A 452 4.26 18.50 -13.02
N SER A 453 4.85 19.19 -12.04
CA SER A 453 5.34 20.55 -12.25
C SER A 453 6.73 20.54 -12.86
N ASP A 454 6.95 21.41 -13.85
CA ASP A 454 8.29 21.69 -14.39
C ASP A 454 8.94 22.92 -13.71
N GLU A 455 8.16 23.66 -12.92
CA GLU A 455 8.62 24.84 -12.19
C GLU A 455 9.64 24.43 -11.12
N LYS A 456 10.72 25.22 -11.04
CA LYS A 456 11.76 25.05 -10.03
C LYS A 456 11.17 25.18 -8.61
N SER A 457 11.65 24.38 -7.65
CA SER A 457 11.18 24.32 -6.25
C SER A 457 9.73 23.80 -6.08
N ARG A 458 9.23 23.07 -7.09
CA ARG A 458 7.88 22.48 -7.11
C ARG A 458 7.86 21.11 -7.79
N ARG A 459 9.01 20.57 -8.18
CA ARG A 459 9.12 19.35 -8.99
C ARG A 459 8.85 18.11 -8.15
N ALA A 460 8.41 17.05 -8.80
CA ALA A 460 8.28 15.77 -8.13
C ALA A 460 9.66 15.11 -7.96
N VAL A 461 9.77 14.28 -6.93
CA VAL A 461 10.83 13.28 -6.81
C VAL A 461 10.23 11.87 -6.84
N ALA A 462 11.02 10.90 -7.26
CA ALA A 462 10.70 9.48 -7.15
C ALA A 462 11.63 8.80 -6.15
N THR A 463 11.19 7.67 -5.62
CA THR A 463 12.03 6.71 -4.90
C THR A 463 11.40 5.32 -4.92
N VAL A 464 12.23 4.29 -4.77
CA VAL A 464 11.80 2.88 -4.73
C VAL A 464 12.16 2.16 -3.42
N ASP A 465 13.00 2.80 -2.58
CA ASP A 465 13.57 2.20 -1.37
C ASP A 465 13.86 3.20 -0.25
N ASP A 466 13.53 4.48 -0.46
CA ASP A 466 13.74 5.60 0.47
C ASP A 466 15.22 5.90 0.81
N LYS A 467 16.17 5.28 0.09
CA LYS A 467 17.62 5.52 0.22
C LYS A 467 18.10 6.58 -0.78
N ALA A 468 17.58 6.52 -2.00
CA ALA A 468 17.88 7.48 -3.06
C ALA A 468 16.59 8.11 -3.58
N PHE A 469 16.69 9.38 -3.99
CA PHE A 469 15.62 10.11 -4.63
C PHE A 469 16.09 10.63 -5.98
N SER A 470 15.17 10.65 -6.94
CA SER A 470 15.41 11.15 -8.28
C SER A 470 14.40 12.21 -8.67
N GLN A 471 14.85 13.33 -9.23
CA GLN A 471 13.93 14.33 -9.78
C GLN A 471 13.13 13.77 -10.96
N VAL A 472 11.85 14.12 -11.03
CA VAL A 472 10.92 13.75 -12.11
C VAL A 472 10.31 15.02 -12.69
N ASN A 473 10.48 15.22 -14.00
CA ASN A 473 9.90 16.35 -14.73
C ASN A 473 9.63 15.96 -16.20
N ALA A 474 9.05 16.86 -16.99
CA ALA A 474 8.70 16.57 -18.38
C ALA A 474 9.90 16.25 -19.29
N ALA A 475 11.07 16.78 -18.97
CA ALA A 475 12.31 16.55 -19.71
C ALA A 475 13.05 15.28 -19.26
N ASN A 476 12.79 14.81 -18.04
CA ASN A 476 13.54 13.74 -17.40
C ASN A 476 12.59 12.76 -16.70
N TYR A 477 12.10 11.80 -17.47
CA TYR A 477 11.41 10.63 -16.94
C TYR A 477 12.44 9.59 -16.48
N ASN A 478 12.85 9.70 -15.21
CA ASN A 478 13.98 8.93 -14.70
C ASN A 478 13.67 7.42 -14.53
N ASP A 479 14.72 6.62 -14.48
CA ASP A 479 14.67 5.16 -14.40
C ASP A 479 13.91 4.63 -13.18
N GLU A 480 13.91 5.35 -12.06
CA GLU A 480 13.11 4.96 -10.88
C GLU A 480 11.61 4.89 -11.17
N VAL A 481 11.06 5.83 -11.94
CA VAL A 481 9.64 5.79 -12.28
C VAL A 481 9.36 4.67 -13.28
N LYS A 482 10.29 4.37 -14.20
CA LYS A 482 10.18 3.21 -15.10
C LYS A 482 10.09 1.89 -14.32
N LEU A 483 10.82 1.77 -13.22
CA LEU A 483 10.81 0.57 -12.38
C LEU A 483 9.48 0.40 -11.61
N LEU A 484 8.72 1.47 -11.43
CA LEU A 484 7.44 1.47 -10.70
C LEU A 484 6.21 1.22 -11.60
N VAL A 485 6.39 1.11 -12.93
CA VAL A 485 5.29 1.07 -13.93
C VAL A 485 4.32 -0.11 -13.78
N ASN A 486 4.74 -1.21 -13.13
CA ASN A 486 3.91 -2.39 -12.93
C ASN A 486 3.58 -2.67 -11.46
N GLU A 487 3.95 -1.75 -10.58
CA GLU A 487 4.01 -2.00 -9.14
C GLU A 487 2.92 -1.21 -8.41
N LYS A 488 2.73 -1.52 -7.12
CA LYS A 488 1.87 -0.70 -6.26
C LYS A 488 2.64 0.56 -5.88
N VAL A 489 2.14 1.70 -6.32
CA VAL A 489 2.78 3.00 -6.18
C VAL A 489 1.89 3.93 -5.37
N ASN A 490 2.52 4.79 -4.59
CA ASN A 490 1.89 5.87 -3.89
C ASN A 490 2.38 7.21 -4.44
N LEU A 491 1.49 8.19 -4.45
CA LEU A 491 1.77 9.58 -4.79
C LEU A 491 1.47 10.44 -3.57
N ALA A 492 2.36 11.36 -3.22
CA ALA A 492 2.06 12.48 -2.35
C ALA A 492 1.79 13.72 -3.20
N LEU A 493 0.70 14.43 -2.91
CA LEU A 493 0.22 15.55 -3.70
C LEU A 493 0.31 16.87 -2.94
N ASP A 494 0.65 17.93 -3.67
CA ASP A 494 0.59 19.30 -3.16
C ASP A 494 -0.86 19.80 -3.01
N ILE A 495 -1.02 21.04 -2.53
CA ILE A 495 -2.31 21.70 -2.31
C ILE A 495 -3.11 21.90 -3.60
N PHE A 496 -2.45 21.83 -4.77
CA PHE A 496 -3.04 21.96 -6.09
C PHE A 496 -3.35 20.59 -6.74
N GLY A 497 -2.96 19.49 -6.09
CA GLY A 497 -3.09 18.14 -6.61
C GLY A 497 -1.99 17.72 -7.58
N ASN A 498 -0.89 18.48 -7.70
CA ASN A 498 0.28 18.03 -8.46
C ASN A 498 1.10 17.05 -7.62
N VAL A 499 1.82 16.15 -8.30
CA VAL A 499 2.68 15.15 -7.68
C VAL A 499 3.93 15.82 -7.11
N GLN A 500 4.27 15.50 -5.86
CA GLN A 500 5.49 15.92 -5.19
C GLN A 500 6.41 14.73 -4.85
N VAL A 501 5.84 13.55 -4.57
CA VAL A 501 6.61 12.30 -4.45
C VAL A 501 5.90 11.16 -5.15
N ILE A 502 6.67 10.35 -5.88
CA ILE A 502 6.29 9.02 -6.36
C ILE A 502 7.08 8.01 -5.53
N TYR A 503 6.41 7.17 -4.76
CA TYR A 503 7.10 6.20 -3.90
C TYR A 503 6.40 4.84 -3.89
N GLY A 504 7.19 3.78 -3.91
CA GLY A 504 6.69 2.42 -3.84
C GLY A 504 7.81 1.48 -3.47
N LYS A 505 7.55 0.48 -2.64
CA LYS A 505 8.58 -0.49 -2.25
C LYS A 505 8.64 -1.59 -3.29
N LEU A 506 9.75 -1.65 -4.03
CA LEU A 506 10.01 -2.77 -4.91
C LEU A 506 10.53 -3.97 -4.11
N SER A 507 9.71 -5.00 -3.92
CA SER A 507 10.17 -6.30 -3.44
C SER A 507 10.82 -7.05 -4.60
N PHE A 508 12.11 -6.81 -4.80
CA PHE A 508 12.89 -7.64 -5.70
C PHE A 508 13.67 -8.66 -4.88
N ASP A 509 13.61 -9.91 -5.32
CA ASP A 509 14.54 -10.94 -4.94
C ASP A 509 15.80 -10.83 -5.81
N GLU A 510 16.92 -11.29 -5.26
CA GLU A 510 18.24 -11.18 -5.85
C GLU A 510 18.95 -12.51 -5.74
N ASP A 511 19.51 -13.00 -6.84
CA ASP A 511 20.33 -14.21 -6.78
C ASP A 511 21.33 -14.30 -7.94
N VAL A 512 22.33 -15.17 -7.77
CA VAL A 512 23.34 -15.49 -8.77
C VAL A 512 22.97 -16.79 -9.46
N PHE A 513 22.85 -16.72 -10.78
CA PHE A 513 22.56 -17.85 -11.65
C PHE A 513 23.70 -18.13 -12.59
N MET A 514 23.76 -19.35 -13.11
CA MET A 514 24.63 -19.70 -14.22
C MET A 514 23.77 -20.02 -15.45
N ILE A 515 24.14 -19.48 -16.60
CA ILE A 515 23.44 -19.76 -17.86
C ILE A 515 23.79 -21.18 -18.33
N ASP A 516 22.79 -22.06 -18.46
CA ASP A 516 22.96 -23.37 -19.09
C ASP A 516 22.93 -23.24 -20.62
N ARG A 517 21.88 -22.58 -21.13
CA ARG A 517 21.62 -22.43 -22.57
C ARG A 517 21.04 -21.06 -22.91
N VAL A 518 21.51 -20.47 -24.00
CA VAL A 518 20.93 -19.29 -24.65
C VAL A 518 20.28 -19.72 -25.96
N THR A 519 19.06 -19.25 -26.19
CA THR A 519 18.31 -19.42 -27.44
C THR A 519 17.96 -18.05 -28.02
N THR A 520 17.32 -17.99 -29.18
CA THR A 520 16.99 -16.72 -29.86
C THR A 520 16.10 -15.80 -29.01
N ASN A 521 15.18 -16.35 -28.22
CA ASN A 521 14.19 -15.57 -27.46
C ASN A 521 14.07 -15.96 -25.98
N ALA A 522 15.00 -16.79 -25.48
CA ALA A 522 14.99 -17.22 -24.09
C ALA A 522 16.36 -17.66 -23.62
N VAL A 523 16.61 -17.50 -22.33
CA VAL A 523 17.78 -18.01 -21.63
C VAL A 523 17.33 -18.95 -20.52
N ALA A 524 18.04 -20.06 -20.35
CA ALA A 524 17.83 -20.95 -19.21
C ALA A 524 18.92 -20.74 -18.16
N LEU A 525 18.47 -20.41 -16.95
CA LEU A 525 19.28 -20.13 -15.79
C LEU A 525 19.22 -21.31 -14.83
N ILE A 526 20.36 -21.74 -14.30
CA ILE A 526 20.43 -22.75 -13.25
C ILE A 526 20.52 -22.04 -11.91
N ASP A 527 19.58 -22.36 -11.01
CA ASP A 527 19.57 -21.84 -9.64
C ASP A 527 20.53 -22.63 -8.72
N ARG A 528 20.65 -22.17 -7.47
CA ARG A 528 21.48 -22.81 -6.44
C ARG A 528 21.10 -24.26 -6.09
N ASN A 529 19.88 -24.69 -6.42
CA ASN A 529 19.39 -26.05 -6.21
C ASN A 529 19.53 -26.92 -7.46
N GLY A 530 20.05 -26.37 -8.56
CA GLY A 530 20.17 -27.06 -9.84
C GLY A 530 18.89 -27.05 -10.67
N LYS A 531 17.87 -26.28 -10.26
CA LYS A 531 16.62 -26.13 -11.01
C LYS A 531 16.83 -25.13 -12.15
N GLU A 532 16.32 -25.50 -13.32
CA GLU A 532 16.29 -24.62 -14.48
C GLU A 532 15.12 -23.64 -14.40
N ILE A 533 15.42 -22.36 -14.58
CA ILE A 533 14.49 -21.24 -14.71
C ILE A 533 14.62 -20.68 -16.11
N ARG A 534 13.50 -20.67 -16.85
CA ARG A 534 13.47 -20.15 -18.21
C ARG A 534 13.02 -18.70 -18.23
N VAL A 535 13.87 -17.80 -18.70
CA VAL A 535 13.58 -16.37 -18.87
C VAL A 535 13.37 -16.11 -20.35
N GLN A 536 12.19 -15.59 -20.72
CA GLN A 536 11.89 -15.18 -22.09
C GLN A 536 12.26 -13.71 -22.31
N ASP A 537 12.60 -13.36 -23.55
CA ASP A 537 12.78 -11.98 -23.95
C ASP A 537 11.46 -11.20 -23.80
N SER A 538 11.53 -10.00 -23.23
CA SER A 538 10.35 -9.16 -22.97
C SER A 538 10.73 -7.68 -22.98
N LEU A 539 9.74 -6.80 -23.14
CA LEU A 539 9.96 -5.34 -23.14
C LEU A 539 10.48 -4.82 -21.80
N ASP A 540 10.35 -5.59 -20.72
CA ASP A 540 10.75 -5.20 -19.37
C ASP A 540 12.13 -5.74 -18.97
N LEU A 541 12.62 -6.78 -19.66
CA LEU A 541 13.92 -7.38 -19.39
C LEU A 541 15.06 -6.42 -19.83
N ARG A 542 15.99 -6.13 -18.92
CA ARG A 542 17.21 -5.36 -19.20
C ARG A 542 18.46 -6.18 -18.87
N ILE A 543 19.41 -6.24 -19.80
CA ILE A 543 20.58 -7.10 -19.67
C ILE A 543 21.83 -6.23 -19.81
N TYR A 544 22.75 -6.34 -18.86
CA TYR A 544 23.95 -5.50 -18.78
C TYR A 544 25.22 -6.35 -18.81
N ARG A 545 26.21 -5.92 -19.58
CA ARG A 545 27.58 -6.44 -19.57
C ARG A 545 28.54 -5.26 -19.51
N GLU A 546 29.39 -5.21 -18.49
CA GLU A 546 30.37 -4.12 -18.29
C GLU A 546 29.73 -2.72 -18.32
N GLY A 547 28.56 -2.60 -17.68
CA GLY A 547 27.80 -1.34 -17.60
C GLY A 547 27.06 -0.94 -18.89
N LYS A 548 27.17 -1.71 -19.97
CA LYS A 548 26.45 -1.48 -21.23
C LYS A 548 25.28 -2.43 -21.38
N GLU A 549 24.14 -1.92 -21.84
CA GLU A 549 22.98 -2.74 -22.16
C GLU A 549 23.23 -3.56 -23.44
N ILE A 550 22.86 -4.84 -23.40
CA ILE A 550 23.01 -5.81 -24.50
C ILE A 550 21.70 -6.56 -24.73
N ARG A 551 21.54 -7.20 -25.90
CA ARG A 551 20.39 -8.06 -26.19
C ARG A 551 20.54 -9.44 -25.56
N LEU A 552 19.41 -10.12 -25.35
CA LEU A 552 19.40 -11.49 -24.82
C LEU A 552 20.23 -12.45 -25.68
N SER A 553 20.21 -12.28 -27.01
CA SER A 553 21.00 -13.07 -27.96
C SER A 553 22.52 -12.87 -27.84
N GLU A 554 22.99 -11.87 -27.10
CA GLU A 554 24.42 -11.59 -26.89
C GLU A 554 24.98 -12.22 -25.60
N LEU A 555 24.12 -12.90 -24.82
CA LEU A 555 24.52 -13.75 -23.70
C LEU A 555 25.23 -15.00 -24.22
N ASN A 556 26.18 -15.51 -23.43
CA ASN A 556 26.85 -16.78 -23.74
C ASN A 556 26.39 -17.89 -22.80
N ASN A 557 26.43 -19.13 -23.28
CA ASN A 557 26.34 -20.29 -22.40
C ASN A 557 27.44 -20.21 -21.34
N GLN A 558 27.16 -20.70 -20.14
CA GLN A 558 28.04 -20.64 -18.96
C GLN A 558 28.33 -19.23 -18.44
N ASP A 559 27.67 -18.17 -18.92
CA ASP A 559 27.78 -16.87 -18.27
C ASP A 559 27.24 -16.96 -16.83
N ILE A 560 28.01 -16.47 -15.87
CA ILE A 560 27.48 -16.22 -14.52
C ILE A 560 26.82 -14.85 -14.50
N VAL A 561 25.59 -14.82 -14.00
CA VAL A 561 24.76 -13.64 -14.00
C VAL A 561 24.20 -13.38 -12.61
N TYR A 562 24.21 -12.11 -12.23
CA TYR A 562 23.46 -11.62 -11.10
C TYR A 562 22.11 -11.12 -11.61
N THR A 563 21.02 -11.55 -10.98
CA THR A 563 19.69 -11.18 -11.46
C THR A 563 18.87 -10.51 -10.37
N ILE A 564 18.02 -9.58 -10.82
CA ILE A 564 17.00 -8.94 -10.01
C ILE A 564 15.67 -9.40 -10.58
N TYR A 565 14.83 -10.01 -9.74
CA TYR A 565 13.56 -10.59 -10.15
C TYR A 565 12.45 -10.29 -9.14
N ASN A 566 11.19 -10.38 -9.57
CA ASN A 566 10.00 -10.26 -8.71
C ASN A 566 9.11 -11.48 -8.96
N LYS A 567 8.90 -12.31 -7.94
CA LYS A 567 8.16 -13.58 -8.01
C LYS A 567 8.73 -14.50 -9.10
N ASP A 568 8.13 -14.50 -10.28
CA ASP A 568 8.46 -15.39 -11.39
C ASP A 568 9.10 -14.67 -12.59
N ALA A 569 9.31 -13.34 -12.51
CA ALA A 569 9.78 -12.53 -13.62
C ALA A 569 11.16 -11.91 -13.34
N VAL A 570 12.15 -12.30 -14.14
CA VAL A 570 13.48 -11.69 -14.14
C VAL A 570 13.40 -10.34 -14.85
N GLN A 571 13.79 -9.27 -14.15
CA GLN A 571 13.73 -7.88 -14.62
C GLN A 571 15.08 -7.40 -15.12
N LYS A 572 16.16 -7.71 -14.38
CA LYS A 572 17.53 -7.33 -14.76
C LYS A 572 18.47 -8.53 -14.69
N ILE A 573 19.36 -8.62 -15.67
CA ILE A 573 20.46 -9.57 -15.70
C ILE A 573 21.76 -8.77 -15.81
N PHE A 574 22.66 -8.93 -14.85
CA PHE A 574 24.00 -8.37 -14.88
C PHE A 574 24.99 -9.50 -15.12
N VAL A 575 25.66 -9.47 -16.27
CA VAL A 575 26.69 -10.44 -16.60
C VAL A 575 27.93 -10.16 -15.76
N LEU A 576 28.19 -10.99 -14.76
CA LEU A 576 29.34 -10.82 -13.86
C LEU A 576 30.65 -11.35 -14.46
N ASN A 577 30.53 -12.06 -15.59
CA ASN A 577 31.60 -12.83 -16.16
C ASN A 577 32.91 -12.07 -16.46
N GLY A 578 34.00 -12.85 -16.41
CA GLY A 578 35.33 -12.57 -16.97
C GLY A 578 35.86 -13.79 -17.76
N LEU A 579 35.02 -14.42 -18.61
CA LEU A 579 35.26 -15.73 -19.24
C LEU A 579 35.82 -15.70 -20.68
N LYS A 580 36.20 -14.55 -21.24
CA LYS A 580 36.85 -14.52 -22.58
C LYS A 580 38.22 -15.26 -22.63
N ASP A 581 38.74 -15.70 -21.49
CA ASP A 581 40.10 -16.23 -21.33
C ASP A 581 40.21 -17.75 -21.03
N TYR A 582 39.11 -18.51 -21.01
CA TYR A 582 39.17 -19.94 -20.62
C TYR A 582 39.94 -20.86 -21.57
N ASP A 583 40.15 -20.46 -22.83
CA ASP A 583 40.96 -21.21 -23.80
C ASP A 583 42.41 -20.69 -23.93
N LYS A 584 42.76 -19.51 -23.40
CA LYS A 584 44.05 -18.86 -23.69
C LYS A 584 45.06 -18.75 -22.55
N SER A 585 44.70 -19.06 -21.29
CA SER A 585 45.63 -18.89 -20.16
C SER A 585 45.54 -20.04 -19.15
N PHE A 586 45.98 -21.25 -19.52
CA PHE A 586 46.28 -22.33 -18.56
C PHE A 586 47.61 -22.08 -17.85
N MET A 587 47.79 -20.92 -17.20
CA MET A 587 48.91 -20.69 -16.29
C MET A 587 48.40 -20.07 -14.98
N PRO A 588 48.84 -20.57 -13.81
CA PRO A 588 48.49 -19.97 -12.53
C PRO A 588 49.15 -18.60 -12.46
N LEU A 589 48.35 -17.54 -12.44
CA LEU A 589 48.85 -16.17 -12.29
C LEU A 589 48.50 -15.67 -10.89
N ASP A 590 49.55 -15.44 -10.11
CA ASP A 590 49.46 -14.67 -8.89
C ASP A 590 49.27 -13.19 -9.21
N LYS A 591 48.54 -12.54 -8.29
CA LYS A 591 48.40 -11.09 -8.04
C LYS A 591 47.33 -10.27 -8.77
N ASP A 592 46.86 -10.59 -9.99
CA ASP A 592 45.91 -9.67 -10.65
C ASP A 592 44.69 -10.26 -11.43
N GLY A 593 44.38 -11.57 -11.38
CA GLY A 593 43.08 -12.01 -11.94
C GLY A 593 42.88 -13.48 -12.31
N LYS A 594 41.90 -14.08 -11.63
CA LYS A 594 40.92 -15.09 -12.08
C LYS A 594 41.39 -16.51 -12.46
N THR A 595 42.16 -17.16 -11.59
CA THR A 595 42.05 -18.62 -11.37
C THR A 595 42.59 -18.97 -9.98
N TYR A 596 41.80 -19.61 -9.12
CA TYR A 596 42.27 -19.96 -7.77
C TYR A 596 42.35 -21.48 -7.58
N LYS A 597 43.47 -21.91 -7.00
CA LYS A 597 43.56 -23.20 -6.31
C LYS A 597 42.72 -23.09 -5.05
N VAL A 598 41.59 -23.78 -5.00
CA VAL A 598 40.68 -23.78 -3.84
C VAL A 598 40.88 -25.06 -3.04
N PHE A 599 41.14 -24.93 -1.74
CA PHE A 599 41.13 -26.06 -0.81
C PHE A 599 39.89 -25.99 0.07
N ALA A 600 39.10 -27.05 0.06
CA ALA A 600 38.10 -27.27 1.11
C ALA A 600 38.85 -27.75 2.36
N PRO A 601 38.62 -27.15 3.54
CA PRO A 601 39.30 -27.57 4.76
C PRO A 601 38.97 -29.02 5.14
N THR A 602 39.95 -29.70 5.74
CA THR A 602 39.77 -31.01 6.38
C THR A 602 38.82 -30.92 7.58
N LYS A 603 38.38 -32.07 8.11
CA LYS A 603 37.29 -32.29 9.10
C LYS A 603 37.28 -31.36 10.34
N SER A 604 38.29 -30.53 10.57
CA SER A 604 38.50 -29.70 11.75
C SER A 604 38.29 -28.18 11.57
N VAL A 605 37.82 -27.68 10.42
CA VAL A 605 37.46 -26.25 10.24
C VAL A 605 35.95 -26.08 10.10
N LYS A 606 35.42 -24.90 10.48
CA LYS A 606 34.00 -24.54 10.36
C LYS A 606 33.48 -24.89 8.95
N ARG A 607 32.28 -25.47 8.87
CA ARG A 607 31.65 -25.96 7.62
C ARG A 607 31.50 -24.92 6.50
N SER A 608 31.79 -23.65 6.77
CA SER A 608 31.53 -22.48 5.92
C SER A 608 32.80 -21.74 5.43
N THR A 609 33.98 -22.34 5.45
CA THR A 609 35.21 -21.70 4.94
C THR A 609 35.90 -22.49 3.83
N ILE A 610 36.62 -21.78 2.96
CA ILE A 610 37.50 -22.33 1.92
C ILE A 610 38.84 -21.57 1.93
N TYR A 611 39.89 -22.17 1.38
CA TYR A 611 41.14 -21.46 1.11
C TYR A 611 41.22 -21.07 -0.36
N VAL A 612 41.33 -19.78 -0.64
CA VAL A 612 41.48 -19.21 -1.98
C VAL A 612 42.88 -18.60 -2.04
N ALA A 613 43.76 -19.14 -2.89
CA ALA A 613 45.18 -18.73 -2.95
C ALA A 613 45.88 -18.70 -1.57
N GLY A 614 45.64 -19.73 -0.75
CA GLY A 614 46.27 -19.85 0.58
C GLY A 614 45.69 -18.95 1.66
N LYS A 615 44.69 -18.12 1.36
CA LYS A 615 43.95 -17.32 2.36
C LYS A 615 42.62 -17.97 2.68
N GLU A 616 42.31 -18.04 3.97
CA GLU A 616 40.99 -18.48 4.41
C GLU A 616 39.95 -17.41 4.07
N VAL A 617 38.84 -17.85 3.48
CA VAL A 617 37.72 -17.00 3.07
C VAL A 617 36.43 -17.64 3.60
N ASN A 618 35.63 -16.82 4.28
CA ASN A 618 34.30 -17.23 4.74
C ASN A 618 33.31 -17.16 3.56
N LEU A 619 32.54 -18.22 3.38
CA LEU A 619 31.40 -18.19 2.49
C LEU A 619 30.29 -17.35 3.12
N LEU A 620 29.53 -16.68 2.27
CA LEU A 620 28.25 -16.09 2.63
C LEU A 620 27.22 -17.20 2.75
N ASP A 621 26.17 -16.99 3.54
CA ASP A 621 25.08 -17.97 3.71
C ASP A 621 24.40 -18.31 2.37
N ASN A 622 24.48 -17.42 1.40
CA ASN A 622 23.93 -17.56 0.05
C ASN A 622 24.98 -17.72 -1.04
N THR A 623 26.24 -18.03 -0.72
CA THR A 623 27.24 -18.35 -1.76
C THR A 623 26.79 -19.56 -2.58
N VAL A 624 26.74 -19.41 -3.91
CA VAL A 624 26.34 -20.50 -4.81
C VAL A 624 27.55 -21.26 -5.36
N LEU A 625 27.43 -22.58 -5.47
CA LEU A 625 28.50 -23.49 -5.87
C LEU A 625 28.09 -24.25 -7.14
N TYR A 626 28.81 -24.02 -8.23
CA TYR A 626 28.62 -24.68 -9.52
C TYR A 626 29.81 -25.58 -9.87
N ASN A 627 29.58 -26.60 -10.69
CA ASN A 627 30.56 -27.48 -11.27
C ASN A 627 30.36 -27.53 -12.79
N LEU A 628 31.39 -27.15 -13.54
CA LEU A 628 31.44 -27.29 -14.98
C LEU A 628 32.04 -28.64 -15.35
N VAL A 629 31.19 -29.55 -15.82
CA VAL A 629 31.60 -30.90 -16.22
C VAL A 629 31.79 -30.94 -17.73
N GLN A 630 32.98 -31.30 -18.18
CA GLN A 630 33.28 -31.43 -19.60
C GLN A 630 32.55 -32.63 -20.22
N VAL A 631 31.79 -32.38 -21.29
CA VAL A 631 31.07 -33.39 -22.07
C VAL A 631 31.45 -33.22 -23.54
N GLY A 632 32.43 -34.01 -24.00
CA GLY A 632 33.02 -33.85 -25.32
C GLY A 632 33.73 -32.51 -25.48
N LYS A 633 33.28 -31.69 -26.43
CA LYS A 633 33.79 -30.32 -26.68
C LYS A 633 33.07 -29.23 -25.88
N ASN A 634 31.98 -29.57 -25.18
CA ASN A 634 31.15 -28.63 -24.45
C ASN A 634 31.28 -28.84 -22.94
N TYR A 635 30.73 -27.92 -22.16
CA TYR A 635 30.57 -28.07 -20.71
C TYR A 635 29.10 -28.11 -20.34
N LYS A 636 28.77 -28.94 -19.36
CA LYS A 636 27.48 -28.99 -18.68
C LYS A 636 27.60 -28.27 -17.33
N VAL A 637 26.61 -27.45 -17.01
CA VAL A 637 26.48 -26.79 -15.70
C VAL A 637 25.77 -27.73 -14.73
N GLU A 638 26.35 -27.93 -13.55
CA GLU A 638 25.71 -28.61 -12.43
C GLU A 638 25.92 -27.82 -11.14
N THR A 639 25.05 -27.99 -10.15
CA THR A 639 25.34 -27.53 -8.78
C THR A 639 26.18 -28.57 -8.04
N ILE A 640 26.92 -28.12 -7.03
CA ILE A 640 27.76 -28.98 -6.18
C ILE A 640 27.80 -28.45 -4.75
N SER A 641 27.86 -29.33 -3.76
CA SER A 641 28.05 -28.96 -2.36
C SER A 641 29.53 -29.02 -1.97
N LEU A 642 29.91 -28.30 -0.91
CA LEU A 642 31.26 -28.41 -0.35
C LEU A 642 31.61 -29.84 0.08
N ASP A 643 30.63 -30.63 0.55
CA ASP A 643 30.89 -31.99 0.99
C ASP A 643 31.11 -32.94 -0.19
N GLU A 644 30.42 -32.74 -1.31
CA GLU A 644 30.72 -33.47 -2.56
C GLU A 644 32.12 -33.10 -3.10
N VAL A 645 32.49 -31.82 -3.02
CA VAL A 645 33.86 -31.38 -3.36
C VAL A 645 34.89 -32.07 -2.45
N LYS A 646 34.63 -32.22 -1.15
CA LYS A 646 35.53 -32.93 -0.22
C LYS A 646 35.58 -34.44 -0.49
N ASN A 647 34.43 -35.08 -0.66
CA ASN A 647 34.29 -36.54 -0.77
C ASN A 647 34.90 -37.10 -2.05
N ALA A 648 35.01 -36.28 -3.10
CA ALA A 648 35.75 -36.61 -4.32
C ALA A 648 37.23 -37.01 -4.08
N GLY A 649 37.76 -36.87 -2.85
CA GLY A 649 39.00 -37.52 -2.41
C GLY A 649 40.25 -36.87 -2.97
N PHE A 650 40.37 -35.56 -2.79
CA PHE A 650 41.40 -34.78 -3.44
C PHE A 650 42.72 -34.78 -2.67
N ASP A 651 43.66 -35.61 -3.14
CA ASP A 651 45.10 -35.44 -2.88
C ASP A 651 45.74 -34.38 -3.82
N LYS A 652 44.96 -33.70 -4.67
CA LYS A 652 45.42 -32.66 -5.62
C LYS A 652 44.48 -31.45 -5.65
N THR A 653 45.05 -30.27 -5.83
CA THR A 653 44.36 -28.98 -5.81
C THR A 653 43.30 -28.85 -6.91
N VAL A 654 42.10 -28.36 -6.57
CA VAL A 654 41.01 -28.12 -7.55
C VAL A 654 41.06 -26.68 -8.04
N THR A 655 40.90 -26.52 -9.36
CA THR A 655 40.78 -25.21 -9.99
C THR A 655 39.33 -24.72 -9.89
N ALA A 656 39.15 -23.54 -9.31
CA ALA A 656 37.85 -22.88 -9.27
C ALA A 656 37.96 -21.39 -9.59
N TYR A 657 36.82 -20.84 -9.99
CA TYR A 657 36.63 -19.42 -10.26
C TYR A 657 35.76 -18.86 -9.16
N VAL A 658 36.22 -17.78 -8.54
CA VAL A 658 35.56 -17.15 -7.40
C VAL A 658 35.10 -15.79 -7.83
N PHE A 659 33.79 -15.57 -7.80
CA PHE A 659 33.15 -14.28 -7.97
C PHE A 659 32.84 -13.72 -6.59
N THR A 660 33.14 -12.46 -6.38
CA THR A 660 33.13 -11.83 -5.06
C THR A 660 32.17 -10.64 -5.00
N VAL A 661 31.92 -10.13 -3.79
CA VAL A 661 31.18 -8.87 -3.59
C VAL A 661 31.84 -7.72 -4.35
N LYS A 662 33.17 -7.71 -4.48
CA LYS A 662 33.88 -6.72 -5.32
C LYS A 662 33.50 -6.83 -6.79
N ASP A 663 33.35 -8.03 -7.35
CA ASP A 663 32.95 -8.20 -8.75
C ASP A 663 31.55 -7.60 -9.00
N LEU A 664 30.62 -7.68 -8.04
CA LEU A 664 29.32 -7.01 -8.14
C LEU A 664 29.48 -5.49 -8.26
N LYS A 665 30.31 -4.90 -7.38
CA LYS A 665 30.61 -3.45 -7.39
C LYS A 665 31.26 -3.01 -8.70
N ASP A 666 32.29 -3.74 -9.15
CA ASP A 666 33.04 -3.43 -10.37
C ASP A 666 32.16 -3.51 -11.63
N LYS A 667 31.09 -4.31 -11.60
CA LYS A 667 30.12 -4.45 -12.70
C LYS A 667 28.95 -3.45 -12.60
N ASN A 668 29.07 -2.42 -11.74
CA ASN A 668 28.03 -1.42 -11.49
C ASN A 668 26.69 -2.03 -11.04
N VAL A 669 26.72 -3.17 -10.34
CA VAL A 669 25.52 -3.68 -9.67
C VAL A 669 25.27 -2.77 -8.47
N THR A 670 24.28 -1.89 -8.58
CA THR A 670 23.96 -0.91 -7.53
C THR A 670 23.11 -1.50 -6.41
N LYS A 671 22.57 -2.72 -6.59
CA LYS A 671 21.67 -3.40 -5.66
C LYS A 671 22.10 -4.85 -5.46
N TYR A 672 22.66 -5.17 -4.28
CA TYR A 672 23.11 -6.50 -3.87
C TYR A 672 22.88 -6.75 -2.39
N ASP A 673 21.68 -6.41 -1.92
CA ASP A 673 21.27 -6.52 -0.52
C ASP A 673 21.35 -7.98 -0.01
N SER A 674 21.20 -8.96 -0.90
CA SER A 674 21.34 -10.37 -0.52
C SER A 674 22.80 -10.77 -0.24
N PHE A 675 23.80 -10.09 -0.81
CA PHE A 675 25.21 -10.47 -0.73
C PHE A 675 26.05 -9.44 0.05
N HIS A 676 25.72 -9.24 1.32
CA HIS A 676 26.46 -8.35 2.21
C HIS A 676 27.67 -9.04 2.85
N GLY A 677 28.86 -8.47 2.65
CA GLY A 677 30.09 -8.98 3.22
C GLY A 677 31.31 -8.14 2.83
N ALA A 678 32.49 -8.61 3.23
CA ALA A 678 33.75 -8.03 2.78
C ALA A 678 33.90 -8.16 1.26
N ASP A 679 34.68 -7.27 0.64
CA ASP A 679 34.89 -7.23 -0.83
C ASP A 679 35.37 -8.57 -1.41
N ASN A 680 36.12 -9.35 -0.64
CA ASN A 680 36.63 -10.66 -1.02
C ASN A 680 35.67 -11.82 -0.71
N ALA A 681 34.50 -11.57 -0.12
CA ALA A 681 33.53 -12.61 0.20
C ALA A 681 32.95 -13.23 -1.10
N PRO A 682 32.94 -14.56 -1.26
CA PRO A 682 32.45 -15.21 -2.46
C PRO A 682 30.93 -15.11 -2.58
N VAL A 683 30.45 -14.62 -3.72
CA VAL A 683 29.02 -14.67 -4.09
C VAL A 683 28.72 -15.94 -4.88
N ALA A 684 29.68 -16.40 -5.69
CA ALA A 684 29.58 -17.69 -6.36
C ALA A 684 30.96 -18.28 -6.66
N ILE A 685 31.01 -19.62 -6.69
CA ILE A 685 32.22 -20.37 -6.98
C ILE A 685 31.91 -21.42 -8.04
N VAL A 686 32.72 -21.45 -9.09
CA VAL A 686 32.58 -22.38 -10.21
C VAL A 686 33.79 -23.30 -10.25
N PHE A 687 33.59 -24.56 -9.86
CA PHE A 687 34.58 -25.62 -9.98
C PHE A 687 34.62 -26.17 -11.41
N LYS A 688 35.76 -26.75 -11.79
CA LYS A 688 35.94 -27.41 -13.08
C LYS A 688 36.21 -28.90 -12.89
N ASN A 689 35.41 -29.73 -13.56
CA ASN A 689 35.57 -31.18 -13.65
C ASN A 689 35.71 -31.88 -12.28
N VAL A 690 34.93 -31.46 -11.28
CA VAL A 690 34.87 -32.21 -10.02
C VAL A 690 34.03 -33.46 -10.25
N GLU A 691 34.66 -34.63 -10.15
CA GLU A 691 33.97 -35.91 -10.20
C GLU A 691 33.25 -36.17 -8.88
N LYS A 692 31.91 -36.14 -8.91
CA LYS A 692 31.09 -36.53 -7.76
C LYS A 692 31.25 -38.03 -7.52
N LYS A 693 31.93 -38.43 -6.43
CA LYS A 693 31.98 -39.84 -6.05
C LYS A 693 30.58 -40.35 -5.72
N LYS A 694 30.19 -41.45 -6.35
CA LYS A 694 28.97 -42.20 -6.03
C LYS A 694 29.06 -42.70 -4.58
N VAL A 695 28.11 -42.31 -3.72
CA VAL A 695 28.08 -42.72 -2.31
C VAL A 695 27.24 -43.99 -2.17
N VAL A 696 27.86 -45.07 -1.69
CA VAL A 696 27.15 -46.33 -1.38
C VAL A 696 26.39 -46.16 -0.07
N ASP A 697 25.06 -46.26 -0.13
CA ASP A 697 24.15 -46.15 1.01
C ASP A 697 23.82 -47.52 1.60
N LYS A 698 23.65 -48.52 0.73
CA LYS A 698 23.27 -49.88 1.12
C LYS A 698 24.00 -50.92 0.27
N GLU A 699 24.31 -52.08 0.85
CA GLU A 699 24.69 -53.27 0.10
C GLU A 699 23.64 -54.37 0.28
N ASP A 700 23.23 -55.02 -0.82
CA ASP A 700 22.27 -56.12 -0.81
C ASP A 700 22.81 -57.32 -1.62
N ILE A 701 22.49 -58.54 -1.18
CA ILE A 701 22.78 -59.76 -1.94
C ILE A 701 21.45 -60.35 -2.41
N ILE A 702 21.30 -60.52 -3.72
CA ILE A 702 20.05 -60.97 -4.34
C ILE A 702 20.30 -62.09 -5.34
N GLU A 703 19.29 -62.93 -5.54
CA GLU A 703 19.19 -63.87 -6.65
C GLU A 703 18.37 -63.22 -7.78
N LEU A 704 18.93 -63.18 -8.99
CA LEU A 704 18.28 -62.57 -10.16
C LEU A 704 17.13 -63.45 -10.66
N ARG A 705 15.95 -62.86 -10.90
CA ARG A 705 14.77 -63.59 -11.40
C ARG A 705 14.56 -63.52 -12.91
N SER A 706 15.17 -62.55 -13.58
CA SER A 706 15.09 -62.36 -15.02
C SER A 706 16.47 -62.16 -15.63
N ALA A 707 16.65 -62.58 -16.88
CA ALA A 707 17.80 -62.14 -17.67
C ALA A 707 17.69 -60.63 -17.92
N TYR A 708 18.81 -59.91 -17.83
CA TYR A 708 18.85 -58.48 -18.05
C TYR A 708 19.32 -58.17 -19.47
N ASP A 709 18.51 -57.46 -20.27
CA ASP A 709 18.95 -56.91 -21.57
C ASP A 709 19.14 -55.39 -21.45
N ALA A 710 20.40 -54.96 -21.40
CA ALA A 710 20.76 -53.54 -21.29
C ALA A 710 20.28 -52.65 -22.46
N LYS A 711 19.79 -53.23 -23.57
CA LYS A 711 19.18 -52.46 -24.67
C LYS A 711 17.69 -52.18 -24.46
N ILE A 712 17.00 -52.96 -23.63
CA ILE A 712 15.53 -52.96 -23.53
C ILE A 712 15.08 -52.70 -22.09
N ASP A 713 15.80 -53.22 -21.10
CA ASP A 713 15.46 -53.12 -19.69
C ASP A 713 16.14 -51.92 -19.03
N LYS A 714 15.42 -51.28 -18.09
CA LYS A 714 15.96 -50.21 -17.21
C LYS A 714 15.96 -50.62 -15.73
N SER A 715 15.48 -51.82 -15.45
CA SER A 715 15.38 -52.42 -14.12
C SER A 715 15.28 -53.93 -14.23
N PHE A 716 15.74 -54.67 -13.21
CA PHE A 716 15.49 -56.10 -13.08
C PHE A 716 14.96 -56.45 -11.69
N GLU A 717 14.35 -57.63 -11.59
CA GLU A 717 13.85 -58.17 -10.33
C GLU A 717 14.86 -59.13 -9.71
N GLY A 718 15.20 -58.87 -8.45
CA GLY A 718 15.99 -59.73 -7.58
C GLY A 718 15.18 -60.20 -6.39
N TYR A 719 15.61 -61.26 -5.73
CA TYR A 719 15.03 -61.74 -4.49
C TYR A 719 16.10 -61.79 -3.40
N ASP A 720 15.87 -61.15 -2.26
CA ASP A 720 16.81 -61.13 -1.11
C ASP A 720 16.47 -62.15 0.00
N LYS A 721 15.51 -63.05 -0.28
CA LYS A 721 14.84 -64.03 0.62
C LYS A 721 13.68 -63.54 1.46
N THR A 722 13.52 -62.23 1.61
CA THR A 722 12.39 -61.67 2.35
C THR A 722 11.38 -61.05 1.41
N GLN A 723 11.85 -60.45 0.33
CA GLN A 723 11.02 -59.75 -0.63
C GLN A 723 11.64 -59.76 -2.03
N THR A 724 10.79 -59.48 -3.01
CA THR A 724 11.26 -59.20 -4.37
C THR A 724 11.66 -57.73 -4.42
N LEU A 725 12.90 -57.47 -4.78
CA LEU A 725 13.47 -56.14 -4.97
C LEU A 725 13.48 -55.82 -6.45
N ARG A 726 12.90 -54.67 -6.82
CA ARG A 726 13.06 -54.11 -8.16
C ARG A 726 14.19 -53.10 -8.14
N VAL A 727 15.23 -53.37 -8.91
CA VAL A 727 16.49 -52.64 -8.87
C VAL A 727 16.68 -51.90 -10.19
N TYR A 728 17.11 -50.64 -10.14
CA TYR A 728 17.25 -49.76 -11.31
C TYR A 728 18.72 -49.54 -11.69
N GLU A 729 19.01 -49.55 -13.00
CA GLU A 729 20.35 -49.28 -13.54
C GLU A 729 20.74 -47.79 -13.39
N THR A 730 22.04 -47.51 -13.21
CA THR A 730 22.61 -46.16 -13.39
C THR A 730 23.47 -46.07 -14.64
N ASN A 731 23.59 -44.86 -15.19
CA ASN A 731 24.50 -44.61 -16.30
C ASN A 731 25.95 -44.93 -15.88
N GLY A 732 26.52 -46.03 -16.38
CA GLY A 732 27.96 -46.29 -16.35
C GLY A 732 28.41 -47.70 -15.96
N GLU A 733 27.60 -48.47 -15.22
CA GLU A 733 27.92 -49.87 -14.90
C GLU A 733 27.00 -50.78 -15.71
N LYS A 734 27.57 -51.52 -16.66
CA LYS A 734 26.77 -52.42 -17.48
C LYS A 734 26.72 -53.80 -16.83
N PHE A 735 25.52 -54.34 -16.66
CA PHE A 735 25.27 -55.69 -16.15
C PHE A 735 25.54 -56.80 -17.19
N GLU A 736 26.65 -56.69 -17.92
CA GLU A 736 26.94 -57.58 -19.04
C GLU A 736 27.02 -59.05 -18.55
N ASN A 737 26.24 -59.92 -19.21
CA ASN A 737 26.17 -61.37 -18.98
C ASN A 737 25.60 -61.81 -17.62
N CYS A 738 24.73 -61.04 -16.97
CA CYS A 738 23.93 -61.51 -15.83
C CYS A 738 22.73 -62.33 -16.32
N LYS A 739 22.48 -63.51 -15.73
CA LYS A 739 21.36 -64.39 -16.08
C LYS A 739 20.43 -64.60 -14.88
N ALA A 740 19.19 -65.00 -15.16
CA ALA A 740 18.29 -65.48 -14.12
C ALA A 740 18.94 -66.67 -13.38
N GLY A 741 18.91 -66.63 -12.05
CA GLY A 741 19.58 -67.58 -11.15
C GLY A 741 20.98 -67.17 -10.70
N ASP A 742 21.60 -66.14 -11.29
CA ASP A 742 22.84 -65.59 -10.75
C ASP A 742 22.58 -64.93 -9.39
N ILE A 743 23.50 -65.10 -8.44
CA ILE A 743 23.49 -64.41 -7.15
C ILE A 743 24.57 -63.33 -7.17
N VAL A 744 24.15 -62.10 -6.91
CA VAL A 744 24.97 -60.90 -7.07
C VAL A 744 24.94 -60.06 -5.80
N LYS A 745 26.04 -59.35 -5.54
CA LYS A 745 26.12 -58.28 -4.56
C LYS A 745 25.90 -56.94 -5.25
N LEU A 746 24.98 -56.14 -4.74
CA LEU A 746 24.69 -54.79 -5.21
C LEU A 746 25.16 -53.78 -4.20
N SER A 747 25.87 -52.75 -4.65
CA SER A 747 26.07 -51.50 -3.89
C SER A 747 25.09 -50.46 -4.43
N LEU A 748 24.17 -50.00 -3.58
CA LEU A 748 23.04 -49.14 -3.93
C LEU A 748 23.22 -47.73 -3.36
N ASP A 749 22.72 -46.71 -4.07
CA ASP A 749 22.52 -45.38 -3.49
C ASP A 749 21.22 -45.30 -2.66
N LYS A 750 21.01 -44.16 -2.00
CA LYS A 750 19.83 -43.87 -1.16
C LYS A 750 18.49 -43.98 -1.90
N ASP A 751 18.50 -43.90 -3.24
CA ASP A 751 17.31 -43.99 -4.09
C ASP A 751 17.13 -45.42 -4.65
N GLY A 752 17.96 -46.38 -4.22
CA GLY A 752 17.90 -47.78 -4.63
C GLY A 752 18.49 -48.06 -6.02
N LYS A 753 19.31 -47.16 -6.57
CA LYS A 753 19.96 -47.36 -7.86
C LYS A 753 21.32 -48.01 -7.71
N VAL A 754 21.70 -48.86 -8.65
CA VAL A 754 22.96 -49.61 -8.58
C VAL A 754 24.15 -48.73 -8.92
N LEU A 755 25.06 -48.63 -7.96
CA LEU A 755 26.36 -47.98 -8.11
C LEU A 755 27.47 -48.96 -8.49
N ARG A 756 27.37 -50.22 -8.03
CA ARG A 756 28.28 -51.33 -8.37
C ARG A 756 27.56 -52.69 -8.30
N LEU A 757 27.92 -53.62 -9.17
CA LEU A 757 27.50 -55.03 -9.09
C LEU A 757 28.70 -56.00 -9.12
N ASP A 758 28.76 -56.90 -8.15
CA ASP A 758 29.71 -58.02 -8.10
C ASP A 758 28.97 -59.36 -8.25
N LYS A 759 29.40 -60.22 -9.17
CA LYS A 759 28.83 -61.58 -9.33
C LYS A 759 29.45 -62.52 -8.30
N LEU A 760 28.63 -63.10 -7.42
CA LEU A 760 29.09 -63.99 -6.35
C LEU A 760 28.98 -65.46 -6.76
N ILE A 761 27.82 -65.87 -7.28
CA ILE A 761 27.56 -67.24 -7.74
C ILE A 761 26.87 -67.16 -9.10
N THR A 762 27.36 -67.90 -10.09
CA THR A 762 26.82 -67.95 -11.46
C THR A 762 26.61 -69.39 -11.93
N ASP A 763 26.11 -69.56 -13.16
CA ASP A 763 26.07 -70.85 -13.85
C ASP A 763 27.46 -71.51 -13.95
N LEU A 764 28.53 -70.72 -14.05
CA LEU A 764 29.92 -71.18 -14.11
C LEU A 764 30.56 -71.50 -12.75
N SER A 765 29.93 -71.14 -11.63
CA SER A 765 30.46 -71.46 -10.29
C SER A 765 30.48 -72.97 -10.06
N GLU A 766 31.53 -73.46 -9.39
CA GLU A 766 31.71 -74.89 -9.11
C GLU A 766 30.64 -75.42 -8.15
N GLU A 767 30.09 -76.60 -8.48
CA GLU A 767 29.15 -77.31 -7.64
C GLU A 767 29.88 -78.28 -6.69
N TYR A 768 29.41 -78.30 -5.46
CA TYR A 768 29.92 -79.16 -4.40
C TYR A 768 28.79 -80.03 -3.83
N THR A 769 29.08 -81.30 -3.58
CA THR A 769 28.21 -82.16 -2.79
C THR A 769 28.62 -82.11 -1.32
N VAL A 770 27.69 -81.76 -0.44
CA VAL A 770 27.92 -81.69 1.02
C VAL A 770 28.11 -83.10 1.57
N GLN A 771 29.34 -83.44 1.97
CA GLN A 771 29.64 -84.74 2.58
C GLN A 771 29.28 -84.78 4.06
N ASN A 772 29.47 -83.66 4.75
CA ASN A 772 29.11 -83.51 6.15
C ASN A 772 28.98 -82.04 6.56
N VAL A 773 28.17 -81.77 7.58
CA VAL A 773 28.06 -80.46 8.25
C VAL A 773 28.49 -80.67 9.69
N LEU A 774 29.63 -80.08 10.05
CA LEU A 774 30.25 -80.21 11.37
C LEU A 774 30.12 -78.89 12.12
N TYR A 775 30.18 -78.95 13.45
CA TYR A 775 30.23 -77.77 14.30
C TYR A 775 31.49 -77.85 15.16
N ASP A 776 32.23 -76.74 15.25
CA ASP A 776 33.36 -76.66 16.18
C ASP A 776 32.90 -76.45 17.63
N ALA A 777 33.84 -76.45 18.57
CA ALA A 777 33.53 -76.26 20.00
C ALA A 777 32.92 -74.88 20.33
N GLY A 778 33.05 -73.91 19.44
CA GLY A 778 32.42 -72.58 19.52
C GLY A 778 31.06 -72.50 18.83
N GLY A 779 30.59 -73.58 18.21
CA GLY A 779 29.33 -73.62 17.46
C GLY A 779 29.44 -73.12 16.01
N SER A 780 30.64 -72.83 15.52
CA SER A 780 30.86 -72.38 14.14
C SER A 780 30.67 -73.56 13.18
N GLU A 781 29.89 -73.36 12.13
CA GLU A 781 29.58 -74.42 11.17
C GLU A 781 30.71 -74.59 10.16
N LYS A 782 31.13 -75.84 9.94
CA LYS A 782 32.15 -76.22 8.98
C LYS A 782 31.57 -77.21 7.97
N LEU A 783 31.66 -76.85 6.70
CA LEU A 783 31.19 -77.67 5.59
C LEU A 783 32.33 -78.53 5.06
N VAL A 784 32.09 -79.85 5.01
CA VAL A 784 32.96 -80.78 4.28
C VAL A 784 32.30 -81.03 2.94
N LEU A 785 32.94 -80.56 1.90
CA LEU A 785 32.43 -80.47 0.53
C LEU A 785 33.26 -81.36 -0.39
N LYS A 786 32.62 -81.89 -1.43
CA LYS A 786 33.30 -82.64 -2.50
C LYS A 786 32.97 -82.03 -3.84
N ASP A 787 33.99 -81.63 -4.58
CA ASP A 787 33.82 -81.06 -5.92
C ASP A 787 33.43 -82.12 -6.96
N SER A 788 33.11 -81.65 -8.18
CA SER A 788 32.73 -82.51 -9.32
C SER A 788 33.82 -83.50 -9.75
N LYS A 789 35.09 -83.28 -9.37
CA LYS A 789 36.25 -84.15 -9.67
C LYS A 789 36.58 -85.10 -8.52
N GLY A 790 35.80 -85.04 -7.44
CA GLY A 790 35.93 -85.88 -6.27
C GLY A 790 36.95 -85.41 -5.25
N LYS A 791 37.48 -84.18 -5.36
CA LYS A 791 38.38 -83.58 -4.37
C LYS A 791 37.58 -83.00 -3.22
N GLU A 792 38.05 -83.26 -2.00
CA GLU A 792 37.42 -82.71 -0.79
C GLU A 792 37.94 -81.31 -0.46
N LEU A 793 37.03 -80.44 -0.03
CA LEU A 793 37.25 -79.08 0.44
C LEU A 793 36.57 -78.93 1.80
N SER A 794 37.27 -78.35 2.77
CA SER A 794 36.71 -78.01 4.07
C SER A 794 36.71 -76.50 4.25
N VAL A 795 35.53 -75.91 4.46
CA VAL A 795 35.38 -74.46 4.61
C VAL A 795 34.46 -74.12 5.79
N PHE A 796 34.80 -73.08 6.54
CA PHE A 796 33.92 -72.54 7.57
C PHE A 796 32.82 -71.71 6.92
N ALA A 797 31.60 -71.88 7.39
CA ALA A 797 30.48 -71.07 6.97
C ALA A 797 30.44 -69.79 7.82
N ASN A 798 30.32 -68.62 7.18
CA ASN A 798 30.26 -67.36 7.90
C ASN A 798 28.95 -67.28 8.74
N ASP A 799 29.01 -66.71 9.94
CA ASP A 799 27.83 -66.59 10.82
C ASP A 799 26.72 -65.71 10.23
N LYS A 800 27.08 -64.75 9.36
CA LYS A 800 26.15 -63.86 8.65
C LYS A 800 25.91 -64.31 7.20
N ARG A 801 26.19 -65.57 6.87
CA ARG A 801 26.07 -66.09 5.51
C ARG A 801 24.67 -65.94 4.94
N VAL A 802 24.60 -65.76 3.63
CA VAL A 802 23.36 -65.68 2.88
C VAL A 802 23.15 -67.01 2.11
N VAL A 803 22.25 -67.86 2.62
CA VAL A 803 21.83 -69.12 1.98
C VAL A 803 20.60 -68.98 1.07
N PHE A 804 20.74 -69.12 -0.24
CA PHE A 804 19.63 -69.20 -1.20
C PHE A 804 19.20 -70.66 -1.42
N GLY A 805 17.90 -70.87 -1.70
CA GLY A 805 17.31 -72.21 -1.82
C GLY A 805 16.81 -72.80 -0.49
N ARG A 806 16.70 -74.13 -0.42
CA ARG A 806 16.28 -74.85 0.80
C ARG A 806 17.43 -74.96 1.80
N ASN A 807 17.16 -75.49 2.99
CA ASN A 807 18.23 -75.88 3.91
C ASN A 807 19.12 -76.95 3.25
N TYR A 808 20.44 -76.82 3.38
CA TYR A 808 21.38 -77.85 2.98
C TYR A 808 21.63 -78.83 4.13
N ALA A 809 21.88 -80.08 3.79
CA ALA A 809 22.29 -81.12 4.69
C ALA A 809 23.32 -82.00 3.96
N LYS A 810 23.72 -83.11 4.60
CA LYS A 810 24.48 -84.14 3.90
C LYS A 810 23.76 -84.55 2.61
N ASP A 811 24.55 -84.75 1.55
CA ASP A 811 24.15 -85.09 0.19
C ASP A 811 23.49 -83.96 -0.63
N SER A 812 23.29 -82.76 -0.05
CA SER A 812 22.88 -81.58 -0.80
C SER A 812 23.92 -81.15 -1.82
N VAL A 813 23.48 -80.64 -2.97
CA VAL A 813 24.36 -80.01 -3.97
C VAL A 813 24.28 -78.50 -3.83
N ILE A 814 25.42 -77.86 -3.58
CA ILE A 814 25.53 -76.43 -3.32
C ILE A 814 26.59 -75.75 -4.19
N LYS A 815 26.41 -74.46 -4.43
CA LYS A 815 27.46 -73.52 -4.87
C LYS A 815 27.79 -72.57 -3.73
N ILE A 816 29.03 -72.13 -3.61
CA ILE A 816 29.46 -71.20 -2.55
C ILE A 816 30.26 -70.03 -3.11
N ALA A 817 30.15 -68.87 -2.46
CA ALA A 817 31.07 -67.74 -2.63
C ALA A 817 31.77 -67.46 -1.30
N LEU A 818 33.10 -67.33 -1.36
CA LEU A 818 33.93 -67.05 -0.19
C LEU A 818 34.09 -65.55 0.05
N ASN A 819 34.16 -65.12 1.31
CA ASN A 819 34.59 -63.77 1.66
C ASN A 819 36.14 -63.66 1.66
N ASP A 820 36.66 -62.46 1.94
CA ASP A 820 38.10 -62.18 2.00
C ASP A 820 38.86 -63.02 3.05
N ASN A 821 38.15 -63.56 4.04
CA ASN A 821 38.73 -64.45 5.07
C ASN A 821 38.70 -65.93 4.65
N GLY A 822 38.20 -66.25 3.46
CA GLY A 822 38.09 -67.63 2.96
C GLY A 822 36.89 -68.41 3.51
N GLU A 823 35.93 -67.76 4.15
CA GLU A 823 34.72 -68.40 4.71
C GLU A 823 33.57 -68.36 3.69
N ALA A 824 32.72 -69.39 3.68
CA ALA A 824 31.53 -69.42 2.84
C ALA A 824 30.50 -68.38 3.30
N ALA A 825 30.44 -67.25 2.60
CA ALA A 825 29.58 -66.11 2.91
C ALA A 825 28.27 -66.12 2.12
N VAL A 826 28.24 -66.75 0.96
CA VAL A 826 27.01 -67.00 0.20
C VAL A 826 26.95 -68.46 -0.19
N ILE A 827 25.79 -69.08 0.01
CA ILE A 827 25.54 -70.49 -0.32
C ILE A 827 24.29 -70.55 -1.18
N SER A 828 24.34 -71.24 -2.30
CA SER A 828 23.17 -71.52 -3.15
C SER A 828 22.91 -73.01 -3.17
N VAL A 829 21.76 -73.44 -2.67
CA VAL A 829 21.36 -74.85 -2.62
C VAL A 829 20.59 -75.21 -3.87
N ILE A 830 21.17 -76.09 -4.69
CA ILE A 830 20.67 -76.48 -6.00
C ILE A 830 19.72 -77.68 -5.89
N LYS A 831 20.12 -78.69 -5.11
CA LYS A 831 19.41 -79.97 -5.02
C LYS A 831 19.44 -80.57 -3.63
#